data_AF-A0A849YRS4-F1
#
_entry.id   AF-A0A849YRS4-F1
#
_cell.length_a   1.000
_cell.length_b   1.000
_cell.length_c   1.000
_cell.angle_alpha   90.00
_cell.angle_beta   90.00
_cell.angle_gamma   90.00
#
_symmetry.space_group_name_H-M   'P 1'
#
loop_
_entity.id
_entity.type
_entity.pdbx_description
1 polymer ?
#
loop_
_entity_poly.entity_id
_entity_poly.type
_entity_poly.pdbx_seq_one_letter_code
_entity_poly.pdbx_strand_id
1 'polypeptide(L)'
;MRERRDCHGSALGKLADQRKKVLESKAIATGTDAWSKRARAIALVVSDVIDVAQASAKPAPEKTAKTAKTESRLFPRTKLYVKRADAAVIMKGAAQSFGLAATGSDATASGYALLRAFIEGGADAFDAATLAEAKTFVGSVGTLLAESREMAGTGALFSVLGKAIGGDASVTPLFVGVSKALYEKGERQQADMVLLLALVVASVSEQTVHPTAIALADEQKSDVAWVLKFLRETKRLEKGERTEPASFGPGLDALLAKKCSTASSRAVTELSDAVDKHRSGDRDAARMALDAWLDRAEKDLSLPRVSFAFKQETETRVFHLTLEVGLGGPMLQGSNSFTFGAGAKSTGEPLLSLQTAVDSVDSKRARDDTARTFVQAAAVAGVMHFLAGDNTRGEIAAARVLAALTQRTRLYVPGVTDEPMMWADGARGTLAVLAQQAADAGRPFLAGALLEMVRTSVGGGAEPSDFAAVLDPLPNLIQHMPGVAPVVARAKKTLEVLPGGLPCGGRRSDKAALLRATCDTYANALALRIADATAALPTLESKGRGAACADFAAVDAFLQPASKGTYDPDRLQAAAKKLLDADKVFDAAVLLTRQRQPNHCSAPVIALIRSAAARLDRVATTRADLLSAAVNCEANSISPALVTDIGSLDTEIDRIGDSSRQLEVSLFAAKLALTHGSNEPLAVLVGKPDFVSRQRETGPGPLGFALLLDHASSALAGQPIRIKETASDVELLCGRIPPPDRAELCKLLEPLRVEKAAAAERRKAAEAALRRLLGP
;
A
#
# COMPACT_ATOMS: atom_id res chain seq x y z
N MET A 1 -24.36 8.47 20.10
CA MET A 1 -24.43 7.78 18.77
C MET A 1 -25.40 6.58 18.71
N ARG A 2 -26.33 6.37 19.65
CA ARG A 2 -27.35 5.30 19.56
C ARG A 2 -28.67 5.73 18.92
N GLU A 3 -29.06 7.01 19.00
CA GLU A 3 -30.38 7.48 18.51
C GLU A 3 -30.49 7.70 16.98
N ARG A 4 -29.41 7.75 16.21
CA ARG A 4 -29.49 7.90 14.73
C ARG A 4 -29.73 6.58 13.98
N ARG A 5 -29.66 5.42 14.62
CA ARG A 5 -29.82 4.11 13.94
C ARG A 5 -31.28 3.70 13.72
N ASP A 6 -32.20 4.17 14.58
CA ASP A 6 -33.60 3.70 14.55
C ASP A 6 -34.45 4.37 13.46
N CYS A 7 -34.07 5.57 12.99
CA CYS A 7 -34.81 6.25 11.93
C CYS A 7 -34.60 5.65 10.52
N HIS A 8 -33.40 5.15 10.19
CA HIS A 8 -33.11 4.56 8.87
C HIS A 8 -33.76 3.19 8.66
N GLY A 9 -33.87 2.37 9.72
CA GLY A 9 -34.56 1.07 9.65
C GLY A 9 -36.06 1.17 9.36
N SER A 10 -36.72 2.23 9.86
CA SER A 10 -38.15 2.50 9.66
C SER A 10 -38.50 2.92 8.21
N ALA A 11 -37.66 3.76 7.58
CA ALA A 11 -37.87 4.21 6.20
C ALA A 11 -37.63 3.09 5.17
N LEU A 12 -36.55 2.32 5.32
CA LEU A 12 -36.26 1.18 4.44
C LEU A 12 -37.29 0.04 4.58
N GLY A 13 -37.87 -0.15 5.77
CA GLY A 13 -38.98 -1.09 5.99
C GLY A 13 -40.24 -0.69 5.21
N LYS A 14 -40.63 0.60 5.27
CA LYS A 14 -41.77 1.12 4.50
C LYS A 14 -41.59 1.00 2.99
N LEU A 15 -40.37 1.22 2.49
CA LEU A 15 -40.02 1.01 1.07
C LEU A 15 -40.13 -0.48 0.66
N ALA A 16 -39.75 -1.41 1.55
CA ALA A 16 -39.91 -2.85 1.31
C ALA A 16 -41.38 -3.27 1.21
N ASP A 17 -42.25 -2.70 2.04
CA ASP A 17 -43.69 -2.95 2.02
C ASP A 17 -44.36 -2.34 0.78
N GLN A 18 -43.94 -1.14 0.38
CA GLN A 18 -44.39 -0.52 -0.87
C GLN A 18 -43.93 -1.28 -2.11
N ARG A 19 -42.68 -1.77 -2.12
CA ARG A 19 -42.17 -2.66 -3.16
C ARG A 19 -43.10 -3.86 -3.37
N LYS A 20 -43.51 -4.52 -2.28
CA LYS A 20 -44.39 -5.70 -2.36
C LYS A 20 -45.70 -5.36 -3.07
N LYS A 21 -46.35 -4.25 -2.69
CA LYS A 21 -47.59 -3.77 -3.32
C LYS A 21 -47.42 -3.44 -4.80
N VAL A 22 -46.29 -2.86 -5.20
CA VAL A 22 -45.99 -2.51 -6.60
C VAL A 22 -45.75 -3.78 -7.43
N LEU A 23 -44.88 -4.67 -6.99
CA LEU A 23 -44.55 -5.91 -7.71
C LEU A 23 -45.72 -6.90 -7.79
N GLU A 24 -46.60 -6.92 -6.78
CA GLU A 24 -47.80 -7.78 -6.75
C GLU A 24 -49.03 -7.13 -7.39
N SER A 25 -48.97 -5.84 -7.77
CA SER A 25 -50.10 -5.19 -8.42
C SER A 25 -50.43 -5.89 -9.74
N LYS A 26 -51.71 -6.20 -9.97
CA LYS A 26 -52.14 -6.99 -11.16
C LYS A 26 -51.69 -6.35 -12.48
N ALA A 27 -51.73 -5.02 -12.56
CA ALA A 27 -51.26 -4.25 -13.71
C ALA A 27 -49.77 -4.49 -13.98
N ILE A 28 -48.92 -4.42 -12.95
CA ILE A 28 -47.48 -4.64 -13.12
C ILE A 28 -47.19 -6.12 -13.27
N ALA A 29 -47.76 -7.03 -12.47
CA ALA A 29 -47.43 -8.46 -12.39
C ALA A 29 -47.95 -9.32 -13.57
N THR A 30 -49.04 -8.90 -14.22
CA THR A 30 -49.64 -9.65 -15.35
C THR A 30 -49.75 -8.84 -16.64
N GLY A 31 -49.46 -7.54 -16.61
CA GLY A 31 -49.48 -6.69 -17.81
C GLY A 31 -48.49 -7.17 -18.88
N THR A 32 -48.98 -7.27 -20.11
CA THR A 32 -48.24 -7.75 -21.29
C THR A 32 -47.85 -6.61 -22.25
N ASP A 33 -48.39 -5.42 -22.04
CA ASP A 33 -48.08 -4.22 -22.80
C ASP A 33 -46.68 -3.67 -22.49
N ALA A 34 -46.18 -2.78 -23.37
CA ALA A 34 -44.83 -2.26 -23.29
C ALA A 34 -44.59 -1.43 -22.01
N TRP A 35 -45.59 -0.66 -21.57
CA TRP A 35 -45.46 0.15 -20.36
C TRP A 35 -45.35 -0.74 -19.12
N SER A 36 -46.22 -1.74 -18.99
CA SER A 36 -46.21 -2.66 -17.84
C SER A 36 -44.92 -3.48 -17.75
N LYS A 37 -44.36 -3.91 -18.89
CA LYS A 37 -43.06 -4.61 -18.94
C LYS A 37 -41.91 -3.73 -18.45
N ARG A 38 -41.86 -2.46 -18.89
CA ARG A 38 -40.83 -1.49 -18.44
C ARG A 38 -40.98 -1.14 -16.98
N ALA A 39 -42.20 -0.88 -16.53
CA ALA A 39 -42.52 -0.59 -15.13
C ALA A 39 -42.12 -1.76 -14.22
N ARG A 40 -42.35 -3.01 -14.66
CA ARG A 40 -41.93 -4.22 -13.92
C ARG A 40 -40.41 -4.33 -13.81
N ALA A 41 -39.65 -4.01 -14.85
CA ALA A 41 -38.18 -3.99 -14.79
C ALA A 41 -37.64 -2.87 -13.89
N ILE A 42 -38.23 -1.68 -13.91
CA ILE A 42 -37.85 -0.60 -12.99
C ILE A 42 -38.14 -1.02 -11.55
N ALA A 43 -39.32 -1.60 -11.29
CA ALA A 43 -39.68 -2.10 -9.96
C ALA A 43 -38.74 -3.22 -9.48
N LEU A 44 -38.26 -4.07 -10.39
CA LEU A 44 -37.24 -5.09 -10.12
C LEU A 44 -35.88 -4.47 -9.73
N VAL A 45 -35.37 -3.51 -10.51
CA VAL A 45 -34.08 -2.85 -10.21
C VAL A 45 -34.15 -2.10 -8.88
N VAL A 46 -35.23 -1.35 -8.64
CA VAL A 46 -35.45 -0.65 -7.37
C VAL A 46 -35.59 -1.63 -6.22
N SER A 47 -36.24 -2.78 -6.44
CA SER A 47 -36.32 -3.86 -5.45
C SER A 47 -34.94 -4.35 -5.04
N ASP A 48 -34.07 -4.64 -6.01
CA ASP A 48 -32.73 -5.17 -5.76
C ASP A 48 -31.84 -4.12 -5.06
N VAL A 49 -31.99 -2.83 -5.39
CA VAL A 49 -31.32 -1.72 -4.67
C VAL A 49 -31.78 -1.62 -3.21
N ILE A 50 -33.09 -1.78 -2.93
CA ILE A 50 -33.62 -1.79 -1.57
C ILE A 50 -33.04 -2.97 -0.78
N ASP A 51 -32.95 -4.16 -1.38
CA ASP A 51 -32.39 -5.34 -0.71
C ASP A 51 -30.90 -5.13 -0.36
N VAL A 52 -30.10 -4.59 -1.29
CA VAL A 52 -28.68 -4.30 -1.05
C VAL A 52 -28.51 -3.23 0.03
N ALA A 53 -29.31 -2.17 0.00
CA ALA A 53 -29.30 -1.12 1.03
C ALA A 53 -29.70 -1.66 2.41
N GLN A 54 -30.70 -2.56 2.48
CA GLN A 54 -31.12 -3.20 3.72
C GLN A 54 -30.06 -4.16 4.28
N ALA A 55 -29.42 -4.94 3.42
CA ALA A 55 -28.29 -5.81 3.79
C ALA A 55 -27.09 -4.99 4.29
N SER A 56 -26.86 -3.80 3.72
CA SER A 56 -25.80 -2.88 4.16
C SER A 56 -26.14 -2.21 5.50
N ALA A 57 -27.42 -1.98 5.79
CA ALA A 57 -27.89 -1.36 7.03
C ALA A 57 -28.02 -2.35 8.21
N LYS A 58 -28.17 -3.65 7.93
CA LYS A 58 -28.25 -4.73 8.93
C LYS A 58 -27.11 -5.74 8.71
N PRO A 59 -25.94 -5.57 9.37
CA PRO A 59 -24.92 -6.61 9.37
C PRO A 59 -25.53 -7.92 9.91
N ALA A 60 -25.30 -9.03 9.21
CA ALA A 60 -25.90 -10.32 9.52
C ALA A 60 -25.54 -10.80 10.94
N PRO A 61 -26.43 -11.53 11.64
CA PRO A 61 -26.10 -12.16 12.90
C PRO A 61 -25.01 -13.23 12.72
N GLU A 62 -24.02 -13.18 13.61
CA GLU A 62 -22.77 -13.94 13.82
C GLU A 62 -22.70 -15.43 13.42
N LYS A 63 -23.81 -16.11 13.12
CA LYS A 63 -23.83 -17.57 12.92
C LYS A 63 -23.68 -18.03 11.46
N THR A 64 -23.88 -17.16 10.47
CA THR A 64 -23.72 -17.49 9.04
C THR A 64 -22.50 -16.83 8.37
N ALA A 65 -21.65 -16.13 9.14
CA ALA A 65 -20.45 -15.45 8.65
C ALA A 65 -19.22 -16.37 8.46
N LYS A 66 -19.29 -17.64 8.88
CA LYS A 66 -18.16 -18.60 8.87
C LYS A 66 -17.57 -18.97 7.49
N THR A 67 -18.06 -18.41 6.39
CA THR A 67 -17.60 -18.77 5.02
C THR A 67 -17.41 -17.57 4.07
N ALA A 68 -17.43 -16.33 4.56
CA ALA A 68 -17.26 -15.16 3.69
C ALA A 68 -15.87 -14.53 3.89
N LYS A 69 -14.89 -14.96 3.07
CA LYS A 69 -13.56 -14.33 2.91
C LYS A 69 -13.68 -12.81 2.82
N THR A 70 -12.95 -12.13 3.70
CA THR A 70 -12.87 -10.67 3.88
C THR A 70 -11.94 -10.05 2.83
N GLU A 71 -12.36 -10.07 1.57
CA GLU A 71 -11.99 -9.00 0.63
C GLU A 71 -12.96 -7.84 0.87
N SER A 72 -12.55 -6.61 0.57
CA SER A 72 -13.45 -5.45 0.52
C SER A 72 -14.52 -5.66 -0.56
N ARG A 73 -15.57 -6.42 -0.22
CA ARG A 73 -16.65 -6.73 -1.16
C ARG A 73 -17.37 -5.41 -1.50
N LEU A 74 -17.42 -5.08 -2.80
CA LEU A 74 -18.18 -3.92 -3.28
C LEU A 74 -19.66 -3.96 -2.84
N PHE A 75 -20.23 -5.14 -2.57
CA PHE A 75 -21.60 -5.33 -2.08
C PHE A 75 -21.67 -6.44 -1.00
N PRO A 76 -22.52 -6.29 0.04
CA PRO A 76 -22.82 -7.38 0.96
C PRO A 76 -23.60 -8.50 0.25
N ARG A 77 -23.35 -9.77 0.62
CA ARG A 77 -24.14 -10.91 0.12
C ARG A 77 -25.61 -10.68 0.44
N THR A 78 -26.41 -10.48 -0.59
CA THR A 78 -27.79 -10.04 -0.45
C THR A 78 -28.72 -11.07 -1.06
N LYS A 79 -29.64 -11.60 -0.26
CA LYS A 79 -30.74 -12.42 -0.80
C LYS A 79 -31.79 -11.48 -1.40
N LEU A 80 -31.86 -11.45 -2.72
CA LEU A 80 -32.78 -10.59 -3.45
C LEU A 80 -34.22 -11.12 -3.39
N TYR A 81 -35.19 -10.21 -3.37
CA TYR A 81 -36.61 -10.53 -3.19
C TYR A 81 -37.23 -11.28 -4.38
N VAL A 82 -36.97 -10.81 -5.61
CA VAL A 82 -37.42 -11.47 -6.83
C VAL A 82 -36.50 -12.66 -7.12
N LYS A 83 -36.99 -13.80 -7.63
CA LYS A 83 -36.10 -14.93 -7.96
C LYS A 83 -35.31 -14.65 -9.25
N ARG A 84 -34.11 -15.23 -9.36
CA ARG A 84 -33.22 -15.04 -10.53
C ARG A 84 -33.87 -15.40 -11.87
N ALA A 85 -34.64 -16.49 -11.93
CA ALA A 85 -35.37 -16.89 -13.14
C ALA A 85 -36.45 -15.86 -13.54
N ASP A 86 -37.20 -15.34 -12.58
CA ASP A 86 -38.24 -14.33 -12.82
C ASP A 86 -37.61 -13.00 -13.25
N ALA A 87 -36.50 -12.60 -12.62
CA ALA A 87 -35.75 -11.40 -12.96
C ALA A 87 -35.26 -11.41 -14.42
N ALA A 88 -34.73 -12.54 -14.89
CA ALA A 88 -34.28 -12.70 -16.27
C ALA A 88 -35.44 -12.53 -17.27
N VAL A 89 -36.60 -13.13 -16.98
CA VAL A 89 -37.82 -12.99 -17.81
C VAL A 89 -38.31 -11.54 -17.84
N ILE A 90 -38.31 -10.86 -16.69
CA ILE A 90 -38.72 -9.45 -16.55
C ILE A 90 -37.81 -8.55 -17.38
N MET A 91 -36.48 -8.71 -17.26
CA MET A 91 -35.51 -7.89 -17.99
C MET A 91 -35.56 -8.17 -19.49
N LYS A 92 -35.70 -9.43 -19.90
CA LYS A 92 -35.87 -9.81 -21.31
C LYS A 92 -37.14 -9.19 -21.90
N GLY A 93 -38.26 -9.29 -21.19
CA GLY A 93 -39.53 -8.70 -21.61
C GLY A 93 -39.50 -7.18 -21.70
N ALA A 94 -38.83 -6.51 -20.75
CA ALA A 94 -38.62 -5.07 -20.79
C ALA A 94 -37.73 -4.65 -21.97
N ALA A 95 -36.62 -5.36 -22.21
CA ALA A 95 -35.76 -5.10 -23.35
C ALA A 95 -36.51 -5.21 -24.68
N GLN A 96 -37.27 -6.30 -24.88
CA GLN A 96 -38.12 -6.48 -26.06
C GLN A 96 -39.15 -5.34 -26.23
N SER A 97 -39.69 -4.82 -25.13
CA SER A 97 -40.62 -3.70 -25.18
C SER A 97 -39.98 -2.39 -25.68
N PHE A 98 -38.66 -2.25 -25.60
CA PHE A 98 -37.91 -1.13 -26.17
C PHE A 98 -37.55 -1.35 -27.65
N GLY A 99 -38.04 -2.42 -28.27
CA GLY A 99 -37.73 -2.75 -29.67
C GLY A 99 -36.36 -3.39 -29.86
N LEU A 100 -35.71 -3.83 -28.77
CA LEU A 100 -34.48 -4.62 -28.87
C LEU A 100 -34.80 -5.97 -29.54
N ALA A 101 -34.00 -6.34 -30.54
CA ALA A 101 -34.03 -7.67 -31.14
C ALA A 101 -33.77 -8.77 -30.09
N ALA A 102 -34.08 -10.02 -30.43
CA ALA A 102 -33.93 -11.16 -29.52
C ALA A 102 -32.53 -11.21 -28.86
N THR A 103 -31.48 -11.02 -29.64
CA THR A 103 -30.08 -10.91 -29.21
C THR A 103 -29.84 -9.78 -28.21
N GLY A 104 -30.43 -8.59 -28.44
CA GLY A 104 -30.41 -7.45 -27.54
C GLY A 104 -31.10 -7.71 -26.21
N SER A 105 -32.22 -8.43 -26.25
CA SER A 105 -32.96 -8.82 -25.06
C SER A 105 -32.25 -9.90 -24.24
N ASP A 106 -31.56 -10.84 -24.89
CA ASP A 106 -30.77 -11.89 -24.23
C ASP A 106 -29.52 -11.30 -23.57
N ALA A 107 -28.80 -10.39 -24.24
CA ALA A 107 -27.69 -9.66 -23.63
C ALA A 107 -28.14 -8.88 -22.38
N THR A 108 -29.30 -8.23 -22.43
CA THR A 108 -29.81 -7.45 -21.30
C THR A 108 -30.19 -8.36 -20.11
N ALA A 109 -30.85 -9.48 -20.39
CA ALA A 109 -31.28 -10.43 -19.37
C ALA A 109 -30.11 -11.16 -18.71
N SER A 110 -29.17 -11.68 -19.50
CA SER A 110 -27.99 -12.38 -19.00
C SER A 110 -27.01 -11.44 -18.29
N GLY A 111 -26.83 -10.21 -18.79
CA GLY A 111 -26.03 -9.19 -18.10
C GLY A 111 -26.59 -8.84 -16.71
N TYR A 112 -27.92 -8.71 -16.60
CA TYR A 112 -28.58 -8.50 -15.32
C TYR A 112 -28.51 -9.72 -14.41
N ALA A 113 -28.63 -10.93 -14.97
CA ALA A 113 -28.48 -12.19 -14.23
C ALA A 113 -27.08 -12.35 -13.65
N LEU A 114 -26.03 -11.94 -14.36
CA LEU A 114 -24.64 -11.92 -13.88
C LEU A 114 -24.44 -10.94 -12.73
N LEU A 115 -24.96 -9.71 -12.86
CA LEU A 115 -24.93 -8.72 -11.79
C LEU A 115 -25.59 -9.26 -10.52
N ARG A 116 -26.75 -9.89 -10.65
CA ARG A 116 -27.45 -10.50 -9.51
C ARG A 116 -26.71 -11.69 -8.92
N ALA A 117 -26.09 -12.52 -9.74
CA ALA A 117 -25.24 -13.62 -9.25
C ALA A 117 -24.11 -13.09 -8.37
N PHE A 118 -23.46 -12.00 -8.81
CA PHE A 118 -22.41 -11.34 -8.06
C PHE A 118 -22.91 -10.75 -6.75
N ILE A 119 -24.09 -10.10 -6.74
CA ILE A 119 -24.71 -9.54 -5.52
C ILE A 119 -25.11 -10.65 -4.52
N GLU A 120 -25.64 -11.78 -5.01
CA GLU A 120 -26.11 -12.89 -4.18
C GLU A 120 -24.95 -13.74 -3.63
N GLY A 121 -23.92 -14.02 -4.44
CA GLY A 121 -22.86 -14.98 -4.12
C GLY A 121 -21.43 -14.41 -3.98
N GLY A 122 -21.14 -13.20 -4.49
CA GLY A 122 -19.78 -12.63 -4.57
C GLY A 122 -18.90 -13.31 -5.62
N ALA A 123 -17.58 -13.26 -5.46
CA ALA A 123 -16.62 -13.92 -6.38
C ALA A 123 -16.80 -15.47 -6.43
N ASP A 124 -17.39 -16.07 -5.39
CA ASP A 124 -17.69 -17.52 -5.36
C ASP A 124 -18.93 -17.90 -6.18
N ALA A 125 -19.63 -16.93 -6.79
CA ALA A 125 -20.89 -17.16 -7.52
C ALA A 125 -20.72 -17.77 -8.92
N PHE A 126 -19.48 -17.95 -9.41
CA PHE A 126 -19.20 -18.45 -10.76
C PHE A 126 -19.32 -19.98 -10.83
N ASP A 127 -20.55 -20.47 -10.63
CA ASP A 127 -20.95 -21.85 -10.89
C ASP A 127 -21.23 -22.09 -12.39
N ALA A 128 -21.53 -23.34 -12.76
CA ALA A 128 -21.83 -23.73 -14.15
C ALA A 128 -23.00 -22.93 -14.76
N ALA A 129 -24.00 -22.55 -13.95
CA ALA A 129 -25.15 -21.77 -14.40
C ALA A 129 -24.75 -20.31 -14.70
N THR A 130 -23.92 -19.71 -13.85
CA THR A 130 -23.41 -18.34 -14.03
C THR A 130 -22.42 -18.26 -15.18
N LEU A 131 -21.63 -19.32 -15.43
CA LEU A 131 -20.82 -19.45 -16.63
C LEU A 131 -21.66 -19.55 -17.91
N ALA A 132 -22.79 -20.27 -17.88
CA ALA A 132 -23.72 -20.32 -19.02
C ALA A 132 -24.36 -18.94 -19.31
N GLU A 133 -24.69 -18.17 -18.27
CA GLU A 133 -25.15 -16.78 -18.41
C GLU A 133 -24.05 -15.86 -18.96
N ALA A 134 -22.80 -16.01 -18.50
CA ALA A 134 -21.66 -15.27 -19.02
C ALA A 134 -21.43 -15.57 -20.50
N LYS A 135 -21.53 -16.85 -20.89
CA LYS A 135 -21.44 -17.29 -22.29
C LYS A 135 -22.56 -16.71 -23.14
N THR A 136 -23.79 -16.71 -22.62
CA THR A 136 -24.97 -16.15 -23.31
C THR A 136 -24.83 -14.64 -23.48
N PHE A 137 -24.43 -13.93 -22.42
CA PHE A 137 -24.18 -12.49 -22.44
C PHE A 137 -23.12 -12.12 -23.49
N VAL A 138 -21.93 -12.73 -23.41
CA VAL A 138 -20.82 -12.44 -24.31
C VAL A 138 -21.15 -12.81 -25.75
N GLY A 139 -21.78 -13.96 -25.99
CA GLY A 139 -22.22 -14.37 -27.33
C GLY A 139 -23.28 -13.44 -27.94
N SER A 140 -24.21 -12.95 -27.11
CA SER A 140 -25.28 -12.05 -27.53
C SER A 140 -24.74 -10.65 -27.85
N VAL A 141 -23.84 -10.13 -27.00
CA VAL A 141 -23.12 -8.88 -27.27
C VAL A 141 -22.27 -9.00 -28.55
N GLY A 142 -21.61 -10.14 -28.76
CA GLY A 142 -20.86 -10.39 -29.99
C GLY A 142 -21.71 -10.38 -31.24
N THR A 143 -22.86 -11.05 -31.21
CA THR A 143 -23.81 -11.02 -32.33
C THR A 143 -24.32 -9.60 -32.60
N LEU A 144 -24.68 -8.87 -31.55
CA LEU A 144 -25.11 -7.48 -31.67
C LEU A 144 -24.03 -6.62 -32.30
N LEU A 145 -22.78 -6.71 -31.84
CA LEU A 145 -21.67 -5.95 -32.41
C LEU A 145 -21.38 -6.38 -33.86
N ALA A 146 -21.54 -7.67 -34.21
CA ALA A 146 -21.32 -8.17 -35.56
C ALA A 146 -22.35 -7.67 -36.60
N GLU A 147 -23.58 -7.36 -36.17
CA GLU A 147 -24.63 -6.78 -37.03
C GLU A 147 -24.26 -5.38 -37.56
N SER A 148 -23.38 -4.66 -36.86
CA SER A 148 -22.82 -3.40 -37.37
C SER A 148 -21.60 -3.69 -38.23
N ARG A 149 -21.63 -3.26 -39.49
CA ARG A 149 -20.48 -3.40 -40.42
C ARG A 149 -19.20 -2.81 -39.84
N GLU A 150 -19.31 -1.74 -39.05
CA GLU A 150 -18.20 -1.03 -38.41
C GLU A 150 -17.69 -1.73 -37.13
N MET A 151 -18.46 -2.65 -36.54
CA MET A 151 -18.10 -3.42 -35.33
C MET A 151 -17.97 -4.92 -35.60
N ALA A 152 -17.95 -5.36 -36.87
CA ALA A 152 -17.87 -6.77 -37.26
C ALA A 152 -16.64 -7.50 -36.68
N GLY A 153 -15.46 -6.85 -36.67
CA GLY A 153 -14.25 -7.38 -36.03
C GLY A 153 -14.39 -7.57 -34.52
N THR A 154 -15.07 -6.64 -33.85
CA THR A 154 -15.37 -6.69 -32.42
C THR A 154 -16.43 -7.76 -32.12
N GLY A 155 -17.43 -7.93 -32.99
CA GLY A 155 -18.38 -9.04 -32.89
C GLY A 155 -17.71 -10.41 -33.00
N ALA A 156 -16.74 -10.57 -33.90
CA ALA A 156 -15.96 -11.80 -34.04
C ALA A 156 -15.13 -12.11 -32.78
N LEU A 157 -14.53 -11.09 -32.15
CA LEU A 157 -13.84 -11.21 -30.87
C LEU A 157 -14.75 -11.77 -29.76
N PHE A 158 -15.96 -11.25 -29.64
CA PHE A 158 -16.91 -11.73 -28.62
C PHE A 158 -17.41 -13.14 -28.91
N SER A 159 -17.49 -13.55 -30.18
CA SER A 159 -17.74 -14.95 -30.53
C SER A 159 -16.62 -15.87 -30.02
N VAL A 160 -15.35 -15.41 -30.08
CA VAL A 160 -14.20 -16.15 -29.51
C VAL A 160 -14.25 -16.16 -27.97
N LEU A 161 -14.56 -15.03 -27.32
CA LEU A 161 -14.76 -14.97 -25.87
C LEU A 161 -15.91 -15.89 -25.40
N GLY A 162 -17.01 -15.97 -26.15
CA GLY A 162 -18.12 -16.89 -25.86
C GLY A 162 -17.71 -18.36 -25.97
N LYS A 163 -16.76 -18.70 -26.85
CA LYS A 163 -16.16 -20.04 -26.93
C LYS A 163 -15.13 -20.29 -25.81
N ALA A 164 -14.51 -19.23 -25.29
CA ALA A 164 -13.58 -19.30 -24.16
C ALA A 164 -14.27 -19.67 -22.84
N ILE A 165 -15.48 -19.12 -22.62
CA ILE A 165 -16.24 -19.31 -21.39
C ILE A 165 -16.80 -20.74 -21.36
N GLY A 166 -16.33 -21.53 -20.39
CA GLY A 166 -16.80 -22.91 -20.16
C GLY A 166 -15.80 -24.02 -20.51
N GLY A 167 -14.59 -23.66 -20.97
CA GLY A 167 -13.39 -24.51 -20.98
C GLY A 167 -13.47 -25.81 -21.80
N ASP A 168 -12.82 -25.84 -22.97
CA ASP A 168 -12.34 -27.13 -23.52
C ASP A 168 -11.09 -27.03 -24.44
N ALA A 169 -10.45 -25.87 -24.56
CA ALA A 169 -9.15 -25.74 -25.23
C ALA A 169 -8.46 -24.44 -24.80
N SER A 170 -7.13 -24.36 -24.93
CA SER A 170 -6.45 -23.05 -24.84
C SER A 170 -7.06 -22.15 -25.90
N VAL A 171 -7.76 -21.11 -25.49
CA VAL A 171 -8.49 -20.20 -26.40
C VAL A 171 -7.55 -19.19 -27.04
N THR A 172 -6.32 -19.11 -26.54
CA THR A 172 -5.29 -18.18 -26.98
C THR A 172 -4.94 -18.28 -28.47
N PRO A 173 -4.80 -19.47 -29.11
CA PRO A 173 -4.60 -19.58 -30.55
C PRO A 173 -5.74 -18.94 -31.36
N LEU A 174 -6.97 -18.94 -30.85
CA LEU A 174 -8.11 -18.27 -31.50
C LEU A 174 -7.97 -16.74 -31.43
N PHE A 175 -7.60 -16.19 -30.27
CA PHE A 175 -7.32 -14.76 -30.14
C PHE A 175 -6.17 -14.32 -31.08
N VAL A 176 -5.08 -15.09 -31.12
CA VAL A 176 -3.94 -14.82 -32.01
C VAL A 176 -4.36 -14.88 -33.48
N GLY A 177 -5.19 -15.86 -33.87
CA GLY A 177 -5.73 -15.94 -35.22
C GLY A 177 -6.61 -14.75 -35.61
N VAL A 178 -7.48 -14.29 -34.71
CA VAL A 178 -8.31 -13.09 -34.93
C VAL A 178 -7.44 -11.83 -35.02
N SER A 179 -6.50 -11.63 -34.10
CA SER A 179 -5.56 -10.50 -34.16
C SER A 179 -4.78 -10.48 -35.47
N LYS A 180 -4.28 -11.63 -35.92
CA LYS A 180 -3.55 -11.75 -37.20
C LYS A 180 -4.41 -11.30 -38.38
N ALA A 181 -5.64 -11.80 -38.47
CA ALA A 181 -6.58 -11.40 -39.52
C ALA A 181 -6.94 -9.91 -39.47
N LEU A 182 -7.00 -9.31 -38.28
CA LEU A 182 -7.23 -7.86 -38.12
C LEU A 182 -6.02 -7.03 -38.56
N TYR A 183 -4.79 -7.46 -38.24
CA TYR A 183 -3.58 -6.82 -38.76
C TYR A 183 -3.49 -6.89 -40.28
N GLU A 184 -3.83 -8.03 -40.88
CA GLU A 184 -3.87 -8.22 -42.34
C GLU A 184 -4.88 -7.28 -43.02
N LYS A 185 -5.94 -6.88 -42.32
CA LYS A 185 -6.93 -5.88 -42.76
C LYS A 185 -6.53 -4.43 -42.47
N GLY A 186 -5.39 -4.20 -41.82
CA GLY A 186 -4.96 -2.87 -41.38
C GLY A 186 -5.66 -2.36 -40.11
N GLU A 187 -6.49 -3.18 -39.45
CA GLU A 187 -7.24 -2.86 -38.23
C GLU A 187 -6.37 -3.02 -36.97
N ARG A 188 -5.26 -2.27 -36.89
CA ARG A 188 -4.23 -2.43 -35.85
C ARG A 188 -4.75 -2.29 -34.42
N GLN A 189 -5.56 -1.27 -34.15
CA GLN A 189 -6.06 -0.99 -32.79
C GLN A 189 -6.99 -2.11 -32.28
N GLN A 190 -7.81 -2.66 -33.16
CA GLN A 190 -8.65 -3.81 -32.85
C GLN A 190 -7.78 -5.05 -32.62
N ALA A 191 -6.79 -5.30 -33.48
CA ALA A 191 -5.88 -6.43 -33.33
C ALA A 191 -5.13 -6.40 -31.98
N ASP A 192 -4.63 -5.22 -31.57
CA ASP A 192 -3.98 -4.97 -30.28
C ASP A 192 -4.93 -5.23 -29.11
N MET A 193 -6.18 -4.76 -29.21
CA MET A 193 -7.21 -5.00 -28.21
C MET A 193 -7.55 -6.49 -28.06
N VAL A 194 -7.58 -7.26 -29.16
CA VAL A 194 -7.77 -8.72 -29.11
C VAL A 194 -6.59 -9.40 -28.39
N LEU A 195 -5.35 -8.94 -28.60
CA LEU A 195 -4.18 -9.45 -27.87
C LEU A 195 -4.23 -9.12 -26.37
N LEU A 196 -4.65 -7.91 -26.00
CA LEU A 196 -4.85 -7.53 -24.59
C LEU A 196 -5.97 -8.37 -23.93
N LEU A 197 -7.01 -8.75 -24.67
CA LEU A 197 -8.04 -9.65 -24.16
C LEU A 197 -7.56 -11.09 -23.99
N ALA A 198 -6.70 -11.58 -24.88
CA ALA A 198 -6.06 -12.88 -24.73
C ALA A 198 -5.28 -12.96 -23.39
N LEU A 199 -4.72 -11.83 -22.95
CA LEU A 199 -4.03 -11.71 -21.67
C LEU A 199 -4.98 -11.76 -20.47
N VAL A 200 -6.15 -11.14 -20.54
CA VAL A 200 -7.16 -11.23 -19.48
C VAL A 200 -7.60 -12.69 -19.31
N VAL A 201 -7.86 -13.38 -20.42
CA VAL A 201 -8.24 -14.81 -20.41
C VAL A 201 -7.11 -15.68 -19.84
N ALA A 202 -5.86 -15.43 -20.23
CA ALA A 202 -4.71 -16.15 -19.67
C ALA A 202 -4.59 -15.93 -18.15
N SER A 203 -4.80 -14.69 -17.69
CA SER A 203 -4.75 -14.33 -16.27
C SER A 203 -5.84 -15.05 -15.47
N VAL A 204 -7.09 -15.04 -15.96
CA VAL A 204 -8.23 -15.74 -15.34
C VAL A 204 -8.05 -17.25 -15.35
N SER A 205 -7.42 -17.80 -16.38
CA SER A 205 -7.16 -19.25 -16.51
C SER A 205 -5.86 -19.69 -15.81
N GLU A 206 -5.19 -18.78 -15.10
CA GLU A 206 -3.87 -18.99 -14.48
C GLU A 206 -2.78 -19.50 -15.45
N GLN A 207 -2.94 -19.24 -16.75
CA GLN A 207 -1.98 -19.61 -17.79
C GLN A 207 -1.01 -18.46 -18.06
N THR A 208 0.21 -18.81 -18.46
CA THR A 208 1.18 -17.83 -18.95
C THR A 208 0.75 -17.31 -20.32
N VAL A 209 1.06 -16.06 -20.63
CA VAL A 209 0.78 -15.47 -21.95
C VAL A 209 1.46 -16.31 -23.03
N HIS A 210 0.70 -16.71 -24.05
CA HIS A 210 1.17 -17.64 -25.08
C HIS A 210 2.25 -16.98 -25.97
N PRO A 211 3.37 -17.67 -26.29
CA PRO A 211 4.47 -17.09 -27.07
C PRO A 211 4.07 -16.55 -28.45
N THR A 212 3.10 -17.19 -29.11
CA THR A 212 2.64 -16.71 -30.43
C THR A 212 1.91 -15.36 -30.37
N ALA A 213 1.29 -15.00 -29.25
CA ALA A 213 0.67 -13.69 -29.09
C ALA A 213 1.74 -12.58 -28.99
N ILE A 214 2.82 -12.86 -28.27
CA ILE A 214 3.99 -11.98 -28.17
C ILE A 214 4.68 -11.85 -29.52
N ALA A 215 4.94 -12.97 -30.21
CA ALA A 215 5.58 -12.97 -31.52
C ALA A 215 4.79 -12.17 -32.55
N LEU A 216 3.44 -12.32 -32.57
CA LEU A 216 2.58 -11.52 -33.43
C LEU A 216 2.65 -10.02 -33.09
N ALA A 217 2.62 -9.65 -31.81
CA ALA A 217 2.75 -8.25 -31.38
C ALA A 217 4.11 -7.65 -31.80
N ASP A 218 5.19 -8.40 -31.64
CA ASP A 218 6.55 -7.99 -32.03
C ASP A 218 6.68 -7.83 -33.55
N GLU A 219 6.20 -8.79 -34.35
CA GLU A 219 6.19 -8.75 -35.81
C GLU A 219 5.47 -7.49 -36.33
N GLN A 220 4.36 -7.13 -35.69
CA GLN A 220 3.53 -5.99 -36.04
C GLN A 220 4.01 -4.67 -35.42
N LYS A 221 5.10 -4.69 -34.63
CA LYS A 221 5.65 -3.53 -33.90
C LYS A 221 4.60 -2.83 -33.03
N SER A 222 3.76 -3.62 -32.35
CA SER A 222 2.67 -3.11 -31.53
C SER A 222 3.17 -2.53 -30.19
N ASP A 223 2.54 -1.42 -29.76
CA ASP A 223 2.76 -0.82 -28.44
C ASP A 223 2.33 -1.77 -27.28
N VAL A 224 1.61 -2.87 -27.56
CA VAL A 224 1.22 -3.87 -26.54
C VAL A 224 2.23 -5.01 -26.37
N ALA A 225 3.26 -5.11 -27.21
CA ALA A 225 4.20 -6.23 -27.15
C ALA A 225 4.92 -6.34 -25.80
N TRP A 226 5.36 -5.21 -25.23
CA TRP A 226 6.06 -5.18 -23.95
C TRP A 226 5.15 -5.62 -22.80
N VAL A 227 3.87 -5.26 -22.80
CA VAL A 227 2.96 -5.58 -21.69
C VAL A 227 2.64 -7.08 -21.67
N LEU A 228 2.52 -7.70 -22.85
CA LEU A 228 2.40 -9.15 -22.97
C LEU A 228 3.63 -9.88 -22.41
N LYS A 229 4.85 -9.37 -22.69
CA LYS A 229 6.10 -9.91 -22.14
C LYS A 229 6.18 -9.70 -20.62
N PHE A 230 5.90 -8.50 -20.13
CA PHE A 230 5.92 -8.17 -18.71
C PHE A 230 5.00 -9.10 -17.91
N LEU A 231 3.75 -9.27 -18.34
CA LEU A 231 2.79 -10.11 -17.63
C LEU A 231 3.07 -11.61 -17.78
N ARG A 232 3.71 -12.04 -18.88
CA ARG A 232 4.28 -13.38 -18.98
C ARG A 232 5.33 -13.59 -17.88
N GLU A 233 6.29 -12.68 -17.75
CA GLU A 233 7.35 -12.78 -16.75
C GLU A 233 6.80 -12.70 -15.32
N THR A 234 5.83 -11.83 -15.05
CA THR A 234 5.11 -11.80 -13.76
C THR A 234 4.46 -13.15 -13.47
N LYS A 235 3.76 -13.77 -14.45
CA LYS A 235 3.12 -15.07 -14.22
C LYS A 235 4.13 -16.21 -14.04
N ARG A 236 5.25 -16.19 -14.77
CA ARG A 236 6.38 -17.12 -14.56
C ARG A 236 6.94 -16.96 -13.15
N LEU A 237 7.11 -15.71 -12.70
CA LEU A 237 7.52 -15.41 -11.33
C LEU A 237 6.52 -15.95 -10.29
N GLU A 238 5.21 -15.83 -10.51
CA GLU A 238 4.22 -16.42 -9.61
C GLU A 238 4.32 -17.94 -9.53
N LYS A 239 4.56 -18.60 -10.67
CA LYS A 239 4.67 -20.07 -10.79
C LYS A 239 6.01 -20.66 -10.34
N GLY A 240 6.97 -19.81 -9.97
CA GLY A 240 8.32 -20.26 -9.64
C GLY A 240 9.15 -20.67 -10.87
N GLU A 241 8.74 -20.27 -12.07
CA GLU A 241 9.47 -20.52 -13.31
C GLU A 241 10.56 -19.45 -13.50
N ARG A 242 11.59 -19.80 -14.28
CA ARG A 242 12.66 -18.85 -14.66
C ARG A 242 12.09 -17.68 -15.44
N THR A 243 12.49 -16.47 -15.08
CA THR A 243 12.07 -15.23 -15.75
C THR A 243 13.16 -14.65 -16.65
N GLU A 244 12.76 -13.83 -17.60
CA GLU A 244 13.64 -13.05 -18.48
C GLU A 244 13.27 -11.56 -18.42
N PRO A 245 13.64 -10.84 -17.33
CA PRO A 245 13.23 -9.45 -17.13
C PRO A 245 13.66 -8.50 -18.26
N ALA A 246 14.79 -8.80 -18.90
CA ALA A 246 15.30 -8.04 -20.05
C ALA A 246 14.36 -8.08 -21.28
N SER A 247 13.41 -9.02 -21.34
CA SER A 247 12.51 -9.18 -22.50
C SER A 247 11.51 -8.03 -22.67
N PHE A 248 11.09 -7.37 -21.59
CA PHE A 248 10.10 -6.28 -21.64
C PHE A 248 10.67 -4.88 -21.40
N GLY A 249 11.85 -4.76 -20.77
CA GLY A 249 12.46 -3.48 -20.37
C GLY A 249 12.56 -2.45 -21.49
N PRO A 250 13.16 -2.78 -22.66
CA PRO A 250 13.30 -1.83 -23.77
C PRO A 250 11.97 -1.27 -24.29
N GLY A 251 10.93 -2.10 -24.35
CA GLY A 251 9.61 -1.68 -24.81
C GLY A 251 8.91 -0.77 -23.79
N LEU A 252 9.08 -1.05 -22.50
CA LEU A 252 8.58 -0.18 -21.42
C LEU A 252 9.31 1.18 -21.43
N ASP A 253 10.63 1.21 -21.52
CA ASP A 253 11.39 2.46 -21.54
C ASP A 253 11.06 3.32 -22.78
N ALA A 254 10.83 2.70 -23.93
CA ALA A 254 10.35 3.40 -25.12
C ALA A 254 8.97 4.06 -24.89
N LEU A 255 8.05 3.37 -24.20
CA LEU A 255 6.75 3.93 -23.84
C LEU A 255 6.89 5.08 -22.83
N LEU A 256 7.71 4.90 -21.80
CA LEU A 256 7.94 5.92 -20.77
C LEU A 256 8.56 7.19 -21.37
N ALA A 257 9.55 7.04 -22.26
CA ALA A 257 10.14 8.15 -23.00
C ALA A 257 9.12 8.86 -23.91
N LYS A 258 8.28 8.11 -24.64
CA LYS A 258 7.19 8.66 -25.48
C LYS A 258 6.17 9.46 -24.65
N LYS A 259 6.03 9.15 -23.36
CA LYS A 259 5.11 9.82 -22.43
C LYS A 259 5.79 10.81 -21.48
N CYS A 260 7.07 11.12 -21.71
CA CYS A 260 7.86 12.02 -20.87
C CYS A 260 7.84 11.65 -19.38
N SER A 261 7.73 10.36 -19.06
CA SER A 261 7.78 9.87 -17.68
C SER A 261 9.23 9.81 -17.19
N THR A 262 9.46 10.16 -15.92
CA THR A 262 10.77 10.05 -15.26
C THR A 262 11.03 8.65 -14.69
N ALA A 263 10.05 7.75 -14.75
CA ALA A 263 10.21 6.37 -14.31
C ALA A 263 11.10 5.56 -15.27
N SER A 264 11.60 4.41 -14.80
CA SER A 264 12.42 3.50 -15.60
C SER A 264 12.01 2.04 -15.38
N SER A 265 12.10 1.24 -16.45
CA SER A 265 11.94 -0.22 -16.37
C SER A 265 12.97 -0.89 -15.46
N ARG A 266 14.09 -0.22 -15.18
CA ARG A 266 15.18 -0.70 -14.32
C ARG A 266 14.69 -1.14 -12.94
N ALA A 267 13.83 -0.35 -12.30
CA ALA A 267 13.34 -0.65 -10.96
C ALA A 267 12.59 -2.01 -10.91
N VAL A 268 11.84 -2.33 -11.97
CA VAL A 268 11.04 -3.55 -12.05
C VAL A 268 11.90 -4.75 -12.48
N THR A 269 12.80 -4.53 -13.43
CA THR A 269 13.64 -5.59 -14.01
C THR A 269 14.70 -6.08 -13.02
N GLU A 270 15.39 -5.18 -12.31
CA GLU A 270 16.38 -5.55 -11.28
C GLU A 270 15.74 -6.32 -10.12
N LEU A 271 14.54 -5.91 -9.72
CA LEU A 271 13.80 -6.57 -8.65
C LEU A 271 13.36 -7.98 -9.05
N SER A 272 12.85 -8.15 -10.28
CA SER A 272 12.48 -9.46 -10.82
C SER A 272 13.69 -10.38 -10.95
N ASP A 273 14.82 -9.84 -11.43
CA ASP A 273 16.10 -10.55 -11.55
C ASP A 273 16.65 -11.01 -10.19
N ALA A 274 16.54 -10.18 -9.15
CA ALA A 274 16.96 -10.57 -7.80
C ALA A 274 16.15 -11.77 -7.26
N VAL A 275 14.83 -11.79 -7.47
CA VAL A 275 13.99 -12.93 -7.05
C VAL A 275 14.29 -14.18 -7.88
N ASP A 276 14.53 -14.04 -9.18
CA ASP A 276 14.90 -15.16 -10.07
C ASP A 276 16.25 -15.79 -9.69
N LYS A 277 17.27 -14.96 -9.41
CA LYS A 277 18.59 -15.39 -8.90
C LYS A 277 18.47 -16.21 -7.63
N HIS A 278 17.63 -15.78 -6.68
CA HIS A 278 17.44 -16.52 -5.43
C HIS A 278 16.90 -17.93 -5.69
N ARG A 279 15.95 -18.05 -6.63
CA ARG A 279 15.29 -19.32 -6.98
C ARG A 279 16.19 -20.25 -7.80
N SER A 280 16.96 -19.69 -8.71
CA SER A 280 17.93 -20.44 -9.54
C SER A 280 19.15 -20.93 -8.74
N GLY A 281 19.27 -20.55 -7.46
CA GLY A 281 20.29 -21.04 -6.54
C GLY A 281 21.42 -20.05 -6.26
N ASP A 282 21.47 -18.94 -7.00
CA ASP A 282 22.42 -17.85 -6.76
C ASP A 282 21.92 -16.90 -5.65
N ARG A 283 21.81 -17.47 -4.44
CA ARG A 283 21.16 -16.81 -3.29
C ARG A 283 21.94 -15.59 -2.80
N ASP A 284 23.27 -15.63 -2.84
CA ASP A 284 24.09 -14.53 -2.33
C ASP A 284 24.04 -13.33 -3.28
N ALA A 285 24.12 -13.56 -4.60
CA ALA A 285 23.95 -12.48 -5.57
C ALA A 285 22.54 -11.89 -5.52
N ALA A 286 21.52 -12.71 -5.31
CA ALA A 286 20.14 -12.24 -5.13
C ALA A 286 20.00 -11.29 -3.92
N ARG A 287 20.53 -11.70 -2.76
CA ARG A 287 20.51 -10.88 -1.54
C ARG A 287 21.23 -9.55 -1.75
N MET A 288 22.42 -9.58 -2.34
CA MET A 288 23.18 -8.37 -2.65
C MET A 288 22.46 -7.46 -3.67
N ALA A 289 21.86 -8.04 -4.72
CA ALA A 289 21.12 -7.28 -5.73
C ALA A 289 19.90 -6.59 -5.11
N LEU A 290 19.18 -7.27 -4.23
CA LEU A 290 18.02 -6.73 -3.54
C LEU A 290 18.40 -5.65 -2.52
N ASP A 291 19.50 -5.81 -1.79
CA ASP A 291 20.03 -4.76 -0.91
C ASP A 291 20.37 -3.49 -1.72
N ALA A 292 21.09 -3.66 -2.83
CA ALA A 292 21.46 -2.54 -3.70
C ALA A 292 20.23 -1.89 -4.34
N TRP A 293 19.19 -2.67 -4.65
CA TRP A 293 17.92 -2.16 -5.12
C TRP A 293 17.23 -1.32 -4.04
N LEU A 294 17.15 -1.81 -2.80
CA LEU A 294 16.55 -1.07 -1.68
C LEU A 294 17.28 0.25 -1.39
N ASP A 295 18.61 0.23 -1.41
CA ASP A 295 19.44 1.44 -1.19
C ASP A 295 19.19 2.54 -2.24
N ARG A 296 18.84 2.15 -3.48
CA ARG A 296 18.39 3.10 -4.52
C ARG A 296 16.93 3.49 -4.30
N ALA A 297 16.07 2.50 -4.07
CA ALA A 297 14.63 2.69 -3.94
C ALA A 297 14.25 3.66 -2.81
N GLU A 298 15.02 3.71 -1.72
CA GLU A 298 14.86 4.71 -0.65
C GLU A 298 15.06 6.16 -1.12
N LYS A 299 15.69 6.39 -2.27
CA LYS A 299 15.99 7.72 -2.81
C LYS A 299 15.03 8.14 -3.92
N ASP A 300 14.80 7.26 -4.89
CA ASP A 300 14.19 7.64 -6.16
C ASP A 300 13.26 6.56 -6.75
N LEU A 301 12.68 5.68 -5.93
CA LEU A 301 11.74 4.68 -6.45
C LEU A 301 10.49 5.35 -7.04
N SER A 302 10.18 4.98 -8.28
CA SER A 302 8.95 5.38 -8.95
C SER A 302 8.42 4.22 -9.80
N LEU A 303 7.21 3.77 -9.49
CA LEU A 303 6.51 2.70 -10.20
C LEU A 303 5.17 3.23 -10.74
N PRO A 304 5.15 3.78 -11.97
CA PRO A 304 3.91 4.27 -12.55
C PRO A 304 2.97 3.11 -12.91
N ARG A 305 1.70 3.45 -13.14
CA ARG A 305 0.74 2.54 -13.78
C ARG A 305 0.64 2.87 -15.26
N VAL A 306 0.42 1.84 -16.08
CA VAL A 306 0.09 2.00 -17.49
C VAL A 306 -1.35 1.60 -17.71
N SER A 307 -2.14 2.45 -18.34
CA SER A 307 -3.52 2.15 -18.73
C SER A 307 -3.66 2.08 -20.25
N PHE A 308 -4.42 1.09 -20.70
CA PHE A 308 -4.86 0.90 -22.08
C PHE A 308 -6.37 1.07 -22.11
N ALA A 309 -6.87 2.12 -22.75
CA ALA A 309 -8.29 2.38 -22.91
C ALA A 309 -8.67 2.25 -24.39
N PHE A 310 -9.41 1.19 -24.72
CA PHE A 310 -10.00 1.02 -26.04
C PHE A 310 -11.44 1.50 -26.03
N LYS A 311 -11.79 2.31 -27.02
CA LYS A 311 -13.12 2.86 -27.21
C LYS A 311 -13.51 2.75 -28.67
N GLN A 312 -14.62 2.08 -28.92
CA GLN A 312 -15.22 1.98 -30.25
C GLN A 312 -16.69 2.41 -30.17
N GLU A 313 -17.02 3.48 -30.86
CA GLU A 313 -18.35 4.02 -30.99
C GLU A 313 -18.78 3.97 -32.46
N THR A 314 -20.01 3.52 -32.70
CA THR A 314 -20.73 3.75 -33.96
C THR A 314 -21.73 4.88 -33.76
N GLU A 315 -22.60 5.15 -34.74
CA GLU A 315 -23.67 6.13 -34.60
C GLU A 315 -24.53 5.93 -33.33
N THR A 316 -24.81 4.67 -32.97
CA THR A 316 -25.78 4.34 -31.91
C THR A 316 -25.23 3.44 -30.82
N ARG A 317 -23.99 2.94 -30.94
CA ARG A 317 -23.43 1.94 -30.03
C ARG A 317 -22.07 2.37 -29.52
N VAL A 318 -21.74 2.00 -28.29
CA VAL A 318 -20.46 2.28 -27.65
C VAL A 318 -19.93 1.00 -27.03
N PHE A 319 -18.65 0.75 -27.26
CA PHE A 319 -17.88 -0.30 -26.65
C PHE A 319 -16.64 0.33 -25.99
N HIS A 320 -16.36 -0.07 -24.76
CA HIS A 320 -15.23 0.43 -23.98
C HIS A 320 -14.57 -0.70 -23.20
N LEU A 321 -13.24 -0.71 -23.24
CA LEU A 321 -12.39 -1.63 -22.52
C LEU A 321 -11.28 -0.82 -21.84
N THR A 322 -11.03 -1.04 -20.56
CA THR A 322 -9.81 -0.51 -19.92
C THR A 322 -9.06 -1.62 -19.22
N LEU A 323 -7.77 -1.69 -19.51
CA LEU A 323 -6.80 -2.50 -18.78
C LEU A 323 -5.83 -1.55 -18.08
N GLU A 324 -5.72 -1.65 -16.77
CA GLU A 324 -4.69 -0.95 -15.99
C GLU A 324 -3.66 -1.97 -15.52
N VAL A 325 -2.39 -1.69 -15.74
CA VAL A 325 -1.26 -2.53 -15.38
C VAL A 325 -0.37 -1.77 -14.42
N GLY A 326 -0.30 -2.25 -13.18
CA GLY A 326 0.62 -1.73 -12.18
C GLY A 326 2.00 -2.34 -12.36
N LEU A 327 3.03 -1.50 -12.50
CA LEU A 327 4.40 -1.97 -12.69
C LEU A 327 5.00 -2.62 -11.42
N GLY A 328 4.37 -2.42 -10.26
CA GLY A 328 4.62 -3.20 -9.04
C GLY A 328 4.10 -4.64 -9.09
N GLY A 329 3.42 -5.06 -10.16
CA GLY A 329 2.80 -6.38 -10.30
C GLY A 329 3.68 -7.61 -10.03
N PRO A 330 5.01 -7.62 -10.27
CA PRO A 330 5.86 -8.74 -9.85
C PRO A 330 5.85 -8.95 -8.34
N MET A 331 5.59 -7.90 -7.55
CA MET A 331 5.58 -7.95 -6.09
C MET A 331 4.17 -7.92 -5.49
N LEU A 332 3.24 -7.25 -6.16
CA LEU A 332 1.92 -6.94 -5.65
C LEU A 332 0.85 -7.85 -6.26
N GLN A 333 0.10 -8.54 -5.41
CA GLN A 333 -1.12 -9.23 -5.84
C GLN A 333 -2.21 -8.20 -6.20
N GLY A 334 -2.93 -8.43 -7.30
CA GLY A 334 -4.07 -7.60 -7.68
C GLY A 334 -3.71 -6.17 -8.11
N SER A 335 -2.46 -5.88 -8.51
CA SER A 335 -2.07 -4.55 -9.00
C SER A 335 -2.71 -4.17 -10.33
N ASN A 336 -3.24 -5.14 -11.06
CA ASN A 336 -3.83 -4.97 -12.38
C ASN A 336 -5.35 -4.92 -12.28
N SER A 337 -5.97 -4.01 -13.01
CA SER A 337 -7.43 -3.88 -13.06
C SER A 337 -7.91 -4.03 -14.50
N PHE A 338 -9.09 -4.62 -14.65
CA PHE A 338 -9.74 -4.79 -15.95
C PHE A 338 -11.19 -4.36 -15.84
N THR A 339 -11.60 -3.46 -16.73
CA THR A 339 -12.98 -2.99 -16.83
C THR A 339 -13.49 -3.12 -18.26
N PHE A 340 -14.75 -3.49 -18.36
CA PHE A 340 -15.44 -3.76 -19.60
C PHE A 340 -16.80 -3.07 -19.58
N GLY A 341 -17.16 -2.39 -20.67
CA GLY A 341 -18.45 -1.74 -20.84
C GLY A 341 -18.93 -1.78 -22.28
N ALA A 342 -20.24 -2.00 -22.46
CA ALA A 342 -20.93 -1.86 -23.74
C ALA A 342 -22.25 -1.13 -23.51
N GLY A 343 -22.68 -0.30 -24.46
CA GLY A 343 -23.89 0.50 -24.35
C GLY A 343 -24.41 1.03 -25.68
N ALA A 344 -25.54 1.72 -25.61
CA ALA A 344 -26.11 2.49 -26.72
C ALA A 344 -25.97 3.99 -26.43
N LYS A 345 -25.75 4.81 -27.46
CA LYS A 345 -25.72 6.28 -27.36
C LYS A 345 -26.77 6.90 -28.29
N SER A 346 -27.24 8.11 -27.96
CA SER A 346 -27.94 8.94 -28.94
C SER A 346 -26.99 9.24 -30.10
N THR A 347 -27.53 9.33 -31.32
CA THR A 347 -26.79 9.57 -32.58
C THR A 347 -25.61 10.51 -32.40
N GLY A 348 -24.41 10.07 -32.78
CA GLY A 348 -23.19 10.86 -32.74
C GLY A 348 -22.09 10.27 -33.62
N GLU A 349 -21.01 11.01 -33.82
CA GLU A 349 -19.93 10.57 -34.72
C GLU A 349 -19.30 9.24 -34.26
N PRO A 350 -19.01 8.31 -35.18
CA PRO A 350 -18.23 7.12 -34.88
C PRO A 350 -16.83 7.49 -34.37
N LEU A 351 -16.32 6.73 -33.40
CA LEU A 351 -15.01 6.95 -32.81
C LEU A 351 -14.34 5.60 -32.59
N LEU A 352 -13.17 5.38 -33.17
CA LEU A 352 -12.33 4.23 -32.85
C LEU A 352 -11.01 4.76 -32.28
N SER A 353 -10.69 4.35 -31.06
CA SER A 353 -9.43 4.73 -30.42
C SER A 353 -8.92 3.65 -29.49
N LEU A 354 -7.62 3.41 -29.52
CA LEU A 354 -6.86 2.77 -28.47
C LEU A 354 -5.91 3.82 -27.88
N GLN A 355 -6.16 4.22 -26.65
CA GLN A 355 -5.33 5.16 -25.92
C GLN A 355 -4.44 4.41 -24.93
N THR A 356 -3.17 4.77 -24.91
CA THR A 356 -2.22 4.35 -23.87
C THR A 356 -1.86 5.57 -23.04
N ALA A 357 -2.03 5.47 -21.73
CA ALA A 357 -1.63 6.50 -20.78
C ALA A 357 -0.70 5.90 -19.72
N VAL A 358 0.21 6.73 -19.23
CA VAL A 358 1.08 6.42 -18.11
C VAL A 358 0.69 7.39 -17.00
N ASP A 359 0.32 6.86 -15.84
CA ASP A 359 -0.02 7.67 -14.70
C ASP A 359 1.20 8.50 -14.29
N SER A 360 0.96 9.75 -13.88
CA SER A 360 2.02 10.56 -13.28
C SER A 360 2.62 9.82 -12.08
N VAL A 361 3.93 9.93 -11.92
CA VAL A 361 4.66 9.42 -10.74
C VAL A 361 4.15 10.06 -9.45
N ASP A 362 3.51 11.22 -9.54
CA ASP A 362 2.89 11.94 -8.43
C ASP A 362 1.43 11.57 -8.18
N SER A 363 0.83 10.74 -9.03
CA SER A 363 -0.53 10.28 -8.82
C SER A 363 -0.61 9.41 -7.57
N LYS A 364 -1.72 9.53 -6.82
CA LYS A 364 -2.01 8.70 -5.64
C LYS A 364 -1.73 7.21 -5.91
N ARG A 365 -2.26 6.69 -7.02
CA ARG A 365 -2.14 5.27 -7.38
C ARG A 365 -0.70 4.84 -7.61
N ALA A 366 0.10 5.62 -8.36
CA ALA A 366 1.50 5.31 -8.59
C ALA A 366 2.33 5.34 -7.30
N ARG A 367 2.06 6.31 -6.42
CA ARG A 367 2.75 6.42 -5.13
C ARG A 367 2.38 5.29 -4.17
N ASP A 368 1.10 4.93 -4.09
CA ASP A 368 0.65 3.80 -3.27
C ASP A 368 1.26 2.48 -3.76
N ASP A 369 1.31 2.24 -5.08
CA ASP A 369 1.96 1.05 -5.66
C ASP A 369 3.48 1.05 -5.38
N THR A 370 4.12 2.22 -5.48
CA THR A 370 5.53 2.41 -5.16
C THR A 370 5.82 2.03 -3.71
N ALA A 371 5.04 2.56 -2.76
CA ALA A 371 5.21 2.30 -1.34
C ALA A 371 4.94 0.82 -0.98
N ARG A 372 3.86 0.23 -1.52
CA ARG A 372 3.54 -1.19 -1.32
C ARG A 372 4.63 -2.10 -1.87
N THR A 373 5.18 -1.76 -3.05
CA THR A 373 6.28 -2.54 -3.65
C THR A 373 7.54 -2.46 -2.81
N PHE A 374 7.89 -1.27 -2.29
CA PHE A 374 9.03 -1.10 -1.39
C PHE A 374 8.89 -1.96 -0.12
N VAL A 375 7.72 -1.90 0.55
CA VAL A 375 7.43 -2.70 1.75
C VAL A 375 7.58 -4.19 1.47
N GLN A 376 7.00 -4.68 0.37
CA GLN A 376 7.08 -6.09 0.01
C GLN A 376 8.51 -6.52 -0.33
N ALA A 377 9.25 -5.73 -1.10
CA ALA A 377 10.64 -6.02 -1.47
C ALA A 377 11.56 -6.05 -0.23
N ALA A 378 11.40 -5.09 0.69
CA ALA A 378 12.14 -5.06 1.95
C ALA A 378 11.79 -6.27 2.85
N ALA A 379 10.51 -6.66 2.90
CA ALA A 379 10.10 -7.85 3.66
C ALA A 379 10.71 -9.13 3.07
N VAL A 380 10.70 -9.27 1.75
CA VAL A 380 11.33 -10.40 1.05
C VAL A 380 12.85 -10.44 1.28
N ALA A 381 13.53 -9.29 1.24
CA ALA A 381 14.95 -9.19 1.54
C ALA A 381 15.26 -9.71 2.96
N GLY A 382 14.45 -9.30 3.94
CA GLY A 382 14.55 -9.79 5.31
C GLY A 382 14.43 -11.31 5.38
N VAL A 383 13.43 -11.89 4.70
CA VAL A 383 13.21 -13.34 4.66
C VAL A 383 14.44 -14.06 4.09
N MET A 384 14.97 -13.58 2.97
CA MET A 384 16.15 -14.17 2.32
C MET A 384 17.40 -14.12 3.21
N HIS A 385 17.66 -12.99 3.89
CA HIS A 385 18.81 -12.85 4.78
C HIS A 385 18.71 -13.74 6.02
N PHE A 386 17.55 -13.80 6.68
CA PHE A 386 17.37 -14.72 7.80
C PHE A 386 17.45 -16.19 7.40
N LEU A 387 16.96 -16.58 6.23
CA LEU A 387 17.14 -17.95 5.71
C LEU A 387 18.62 -18.30 5.50
N ALA A 388 19.45 -17.30 5.20
CA ALA A 388 20.89 -17.48 5.04
C ALA A 388 21.68 -17.40 6.36
N GLY A 389 21.02 -17.11 7.49
CA GLY A 389 21.67 -16.86 8.78
C GLY A 389 22.34 -15.50 8.89
N ASP A 390 22.16 -14.60 7.91
CA ASP A 390 22.62 -13.21 8.00
C ASP A 390 21.61 -12.38 8.80
N ASN A 391 21.65 -12.56 10.12
CA ASN A 391 20.71 -11.94 11.03
C ASN A 391 20.81 -10.41 11.03
N THR A 392 21.98 -9.84 10.73
CA THR A 392 22.21 -8.39 10.76
C THR A 392 21.55 -7.72 9.57
N ARG A 393 21.75 -8.25 8.35
CA ARG A 393 21.04 -7.72 7.17
C ARG A 393 19.55 -8.03 7.20
N GLY A 394 19.16 -9.19 7.75
CA GLY A 394 17.76 -9.52 8.00
C GLY A 394 17.07 -8.49 8.90
N GLU A 395 17.75 -8.06 9.97
CA GLU A 395 17.27 -6.99 10.85
C GLU A 395 17.16 -5.64 10.14
N ILE A 396 18.18 -5.24 9.36
CA ILE A 396 18.16 -3.97 8.61
C ILE A 396 16.97 -3.94 7.64
N ALA A 397 16.74 -5.00 6.87
CA ALA A 397 15.63 -5.08 5.93
C ALA A 397 14.26 -5.05 6.64
N ALA A 398 14.13 -5.76 7.76
CA ALA A 398 12.91 -5.72 8.58
C ALA A 398 12.68 -4.33 9.22
N ALA A 399 13.73 -3.64 9.65
CA ALA A 399 13.62 -2.30 10.19
C ALA A 399 13.20 -1.27 9.13
N ARG A 400 13.64 -1.42 7.87
CA ARG A 400 13.16 -0.63 6.72
C ARG A 400 11.66 -0.78 6.48
N VAL A 401 11.15 -2.01 6.59
CA VAL A 401 9.70 -2.28 6.52
C VAL A 401 8.96 -1.51 7.63
N LEU A 402 9.41 -1.64 8.88
CA LEU A 402 8.78 -0.97 10.01
C LEU A 402 8.81 0.55 9.84
N ALA A 403 9.93 1.10 9.37
CA ALA A 403 10.06 2.53 9.06
C ALA A 403 9.02 2.98 8.02
N ALA A 404 8.90 2.26 6.91
CA ALA A 404 7.95 2.58 5.85
C ALA A 404 6.49 2.49 6.31
N LEU A 405 6.16 1.58 7.24
CA LEU A 405 4.78 1.37 7.70
C LEU A 405 4.37 2.24 8.90
N THR A 406 5.34 2.71 9.70
CA THR A 406 5.04 3.44 10.94
C THR A 406 5.38 4.93 10.89
N GLN A 407 6.21 5.37 9.93
CA GLN A 407 6.66 6.75 9.84
C GLN A 407 6.32 7.41 8.50
N ARG A 408 6.32 8.74 8.50
CA ARG A 408 6.07 9.58 7.33
C ARG A 408 7.33 9.71 6.47
N THR A 409 7.75 8.59 5.90
CA THR A 409 8.90 8.55 4.98
C THR A 409 8.58 9.28 3.68
N ARG A 410 9.58 9.45 2.80
CA ARG A 410 9.44 9.99 1.42
C ARG A 410 8.31 9.37 0.61
N LEU A 411 8.00 8.10 0.90
CA LEU A 411 6.94 7.35 0.24
C LEU A 411 5.55 7.87 0.62
N TYR A 412 5.41 8.53 1.78
CA TYR A 412 4.17 9.08 2.28
C TYR A 412 4.04 10.55 1.90
N VAL A 413 2.94 10.91 1.25
CA VAL A 413 2.57 12.31 1.07
C VAL A 413 1.16 12.56 1.60
N PRO A 414 1.02 13.39 2.66
CA PRO A 414 -0.26 13.66 3.29
C PRO A 414 -1.33 14.11 2.29
N GLY A 415 -2.50 13.49 2.37
CA GLY A 415 -3.64 13.80 1.50
C GLY A 415 -3.50 13.31 0.05
N VAL A 416 -2.37 12.73 -0.33
CA VAL A 416 -2.14 12.12 -1.65
C VAL A 416 -2.12 10.61 -1.53
N THR A 417 -1.24 10.05 -0.69
CA THR A 417 -1.12 8.59 -0.50
C THR A 417 -2.07 8.06 0.57
N ASP A 418 -2.30 6.75 0.57
CA ASP A 418 -2.90 6.08 1.72
C ASP A 418 -2.04 6.28 2.99
N GLU A 419 -2.65 6.10 4.16
CA GLU A 419 -1.91 6.02 5.42
C GLU A 419 -0.91 4.85 5.37
N PRO A 420 0.33 5.02 5.88
CA PRO A 420 1.40 4.04 5.70
C PRO A 420 1.05 2.59 6.07
N MET A 421 0.25 2.40 7.13
CA MET A 421 -0.21 1.09 7.58
C MET A 421 -1.04 0.32 6.53
N MET A 422 -1.72 1.02 5.62
CA MET A 422 -2.50 0.41 4.55
C MET A 422 -1.62 -0.31 3.52
N TRP A 423 -0.34 0.05 3.44
CA TRP A 423 0.58 -0.59 2.49
C TRP A 423 0.98 -2.01 2.91
N ALA A 424 0.73 -2.40 4.17
CA ALA A 424 0.99 -3.76 4.66
C ALA A 424 0.01 -4.82 4.12
N ASP A 425 -1.13 -4.41 3.54
CA ASP A 425 -2.22 -5.30 3.10
C ASP A 425 -1.73 -6.43 2.16
N GLY A 426 -0.90 -6.09 1.16
CA GLY A 426 -0.33 -7.07 0.23
C GLY A 426 0.88 -7.84 0.77
N ALA A 427 1.41 -7.45 1.93
CA ALA A 427 2.64 -8.00 2.51
C ALA A 427 2.42 -8.86 3.76
N ARG A 428 1.17 -8.94 4.29
CA ARG A 428 0.87 -9.59 5.59
C ARG A 428 1.50 -10.96 5.76
N GLY A 429 1.38 -11.83 4.77
CA GLY A 429 1.95 -13.18 4.81
C GLY A 429 3.48 -13.16 4.89
N THR A 430 4.14 -12.32 4.09
CA THR A 430 5.60 -12.14 4.12
C THR A 430 6.05 -11.57 5.46
N LEU A 431 5.32 -10.59 6.00
CA LEU A 431 5.60 -9.99 7.31
C LEU A 431 5.45 -11.00 8.45
N ALA A 432 4.44 -11.88 8.41
CA ALA A 432 4.27 -12.92 9.41
C ALA A 432 5.42 -13.94 9.39
N VAL A 433 5.90 -14.32 8.20
CA VAL A 433 7.08 -15.19 8.05
C VAL A 433 8.33 -14.48 8.55
N LEU A 434 8.55 -13.22 8.16
CA LEU A 434 9.68 -12.41 8.60
C LEU A 434 9.70 -12.23 10.13
N ALA A 435 8.55 -11.98 10.73
CA ALA A 435 8.42 -11.85 12.18
C ALA A 435 8.80 -13.15 12.90
N GLN A 436 8.37 -14.30 12.38
CA GLN A 436 8.76 -15.59 12.92
C GLN A 436 10.27 -15.82 12.82
N GLN A 437 10.90 -15.45 11.71
CA GLN A 437 12.36 -15.57 11.55
C GLN A 437 13.12 -14.64 12.49
N ALA A 438 12.65 -13.41 12.67
CA ALA A 438 13.23 -12.49 13.65
C ALA A 438 13.14 -13.06 15.08
N ALA A 439 12.01 -13.70 15.44
CA ALA A 439 11.86 -14.37 16.73
C ALA A 439 12.81 -15.58 16.85
N ASP A 440 12.91 -16.41 15.81
CA ASP A 440 13.82 -17.57 15.76
C ASP A 440 15.30 -17.13 15.84
N ALA A 441 15.64 -15.96 15.29
CA ALA A 441 16.96 -15.32 15.40
C ALA A 441 17.18 -14.60 16.75
N GLY A 442 16.21 -14.69 17.67
CA GLY A 442 16.31 -14.15 19.01
C GLY A 442 16.18 -12.63 19.10
N ARG A 443 15.43 -12.01 18.18
CA ARG A 443 15.12 -10.55 18.14
C ARG A 443 13.64 -10.30 18.52
N PRO A 444 13.26 -10.47 19.80
CA PRO A 444 11.86 -10.33 20.23
C PRO A 444 11.22 -8.97 19.94
N PHE A 445 11.95 -7.86 20.04
CA PHE A 445 11.35 -6.55 19.82
C PHE A 445 11.08 -6.29 18.33
N LEU A 446 12.02 -6.63 17.46
CA LEU A 446 11.81 -6.62 16.01
C LEU A 446 10.62 -7.50 15.60
N ALA A 447 10.59 -8.75 16.08
CA ALA A 447 9.51 -9.69 15.79
C ALA A 447 8.15 -9.18 16.29
N GLY A 448 8.11 -8.64 17.51
CA GLY A 448 6.89 -8.09 18.09
C GLY A 448 6.33 -6.90 17.31
N ALA A 449 7.21 -5.99 16.87
CA ALA A 449 6.81 -4.86 16.03
C ALA A 449 6.25 -5.33 14.67
N LEU A 450 6.86 -6.33 14.03
CA LEU A 450 6.34 -6.91 12.78
C LEU A 450 4.98 -7.61 12.98
N LEU A 451 4.81 -8.36 14.08
CA LEU A 451 3.53 -8.98 14.43
C LEU A 451 2.44 -7.94 14.71
N GLU A 452 2.79 -6.82 15.34
CA GLU A 452 1.89 -5.68 15.52
C GLU A 452 1.42 -5.11 14.17
N MET A 453 2.31 -5.01 13.17
CA MET A 453 1.93 -4.59 11.82
C MET A 453 0.97 -5.58 11.17
N VAL A 454 1.27 -6.89 11.26
CA VAL A 454 0.37 -7.95 10.76
C VAL A 454 -1.00 -7.82 11.43
N ARG A 455 -1.04 -7.77 12.76
CA ARG A 455 -2.29 -7.66 13.53
C ARG A 455 -3.11 -6.43 13.15
N THR A 456 -2.46 -5.27 13.08
CA THR A 456 -3.11 -4.00 12.74
C THR A 456 -3.65 -4.02 11.32
N SER A 457 -2.88 -4.57 10.38
CA SER A 457 -3.28 -4.63 8.98
C SER A 457 -4.49 -5.53 8.73
N VAL A 458 -4.66 -6.65 9.46
CA VAL A 458 -5.85 -7.52 9.34
C VAL A 458 -7.11 -6.80 9.86
N GLY A 459 -6.94 -5.92 10.86
CA GLY A 459 -7.98 -5.01 11.34
C GLY A 459 -8.59 -5.43 12.68
N GLY A 460 -9.07 -4.44 13.46
CA GLY A 460 -9.56 -4.65 14.82
C GLY A 460 -10.85 -5.48 14.95
N GLY A 461 -11.61 -5.64 13.85
CA GLY A 461 -12.83 -6.45 13.81
C GLY A 461 -12.63 -7.88 13.30
N ALA A 462 -11.38 -8.27 13.01
CA ALA A 462 -11.07 -9.55 12.37
C ALA A 462 -11.30 -10.76 13.27
N GLU A 463 -11.78 -11.85 12.67
CA GLU A 463 -11.97 -13.14 13.32
C GLU A 463 -10.66 -13.96 13.29
N PRO A 464 -10.48 -14.96 14.18
CA PRO A 464 -9.30 -15.83 14.15
C PRO A 464 -9.04 -16.51 12.80
N SER A 465 -10.09 -16.76 12.01
CA SER A 465 -9.96 -17.31 10.65
C SER A 465 -9.30 -16.35 9.67
N ASP A 466 -9.45 -15.03 9.84
CA ASP A 466 -8.78 -14.04 9.00
C ASP A 466 -7.27 -14.10 9.23
N PHE A 467 -6.83 -14.31 10.48
CA PHE A 467 -5.42 -14.52 10.83
C PHE A 467 -4.87 -15.83 10.27
N ALA A 468 -5.66 -16.91 10.29
CA ALA A 468 -5.26 -18.16 9.66
C ALA A 468 -5.10 -18.03 8.14
N ALA A 469 -5.95 -17.21 7.50
CA ALA A 469 -5.92 -16.95 6.06
C ALA A 469 -4.71 -16.11 5.60
N VAL A 470 -3.99 -15.43 6.52
CA VAL A 470 -2.81 -14.60 6.18
C VAL A 470 -1.72 -15.39 5.42
N LEU A 471 -1.62 -16.70 5.65
CA LEU A 471 -0.62 -17.57 5.02
C LEU A 471 -1.22 -18.56 4.01
N ASP A 472 -2.52 -18.46 3.69
CA ASP A 472 -3.23 -19.41 2.85
C ASP A 472 -4.05 -18.69 1.74
N PRO A 473 -3.54 -18.61 0.48
CA PRO A 473 -2.29 -19.19 0.01
C PRO A 473 -1.04 -18.42 0.50
N LEU A 474 0.10 -19.12 0.50
CA LEU A 474 1.38 -18.51 0.86
C LEU A 474 1.77 -17.46 -0.22
N PRO A 475 2.40 -16.32 0.14
CA PRO A 475 2.73 -15.30 -0.85
C PRO A 475 3.65 -15.84 -1.96
N ASN A 476 3.29 -15.56 -3.21
CA ASN A 476 3.95 -16.09 -4.41
C ASN A 476 5.48 -15.90 -4.44
N LEU A 477 5.96 -14.79 -3.88
CA LEU A 477 7.38 -14.45 -3.84
C LEU A 477 8.19 -15.41 -2.97
N ILE A 478 7.62 -15.82 -1.82
CA ILE A 478 8.31 -16.66 -0.85
C ILE A 478 7.93 -18.13 -0.94
N GLN A 479 6.80 -18.49 -1.57
CA GLN A 479 6.28 -19.85 -1.54
C GLN A 479 7.22 -20.92 -2.11
N HIS A 480 8.08 -20.53 -3.05
CA HIS A 480 9.06 -21.42 -3.69
C HIS A 480 10.48 -21.26 -3.11
N MET A 481 10.65 -20.52 -2.00
CA MET A 481 11.97 -20.35 -1.39
C MET A 481 12.37 -21.60 -0.59
N PRO A 482 13.56 -22.18 -0.85
CA PRO A 482 14.06 -23.30 -0.08
C PRO A 482 14.17 -22.95 1.42
N GLY A 483 13.70 -23.83 2.29
CA GLY A 483 13.79 -23.65 3.75
C GLY A 483 12.69 -22.79 4.38
N VAL A 484 11.76 -22.21 3.60
CA VAL A 484 10.67 -21.38 4.13
C VAL A 484 9.57 -22.22 4.81
N ALA A 485 9.30 -23.44 4.33
CA ALA A 485 8.16 -24.24 4.79
C ALA A 485 8.18 -24.55 6.31
N PRO A 486 9.31 -24.91 6.94
CA PRO A 486 9.39 -25.06 8.39
C PRO A 486 9.09 -23.75 9.15
N VAL A 487 9.50 -22.60 8.61
CA VAL A 487 9.21 -21.29 9.20
C VAL A 487 7.72 -20.99 9.10
N VAL A 488 7.11 -21.24 7.94
CA VAL A 488 5.66 -21.06 7.72
C VAL A 488 4.85 -21.89 8.73
N ALA A 489 5.24 -23.14 8.97
CA ALA A 489 4.57 -23.98 9.96
C ALA A 489 4.63 -23.41 11.38
N ARG A 490 5.74 -22.74 11.76
CA ARG A 490 5.84 -22.03 13.04
C ARG A 490 5.04 -20.73 13.03
N ALA A 491 5.10 -19.96 11.94
CA ALA A 491 4.35 -18.71 11.78
C ALA A 491 2.83 -18.95 11.88
N LYS A 492 2.30 -20.05 11.33
CA LYS A 492 0.90 -20.45 11.50
C LYS A 492 0.51 -20.58 12.97
N LYS A 493 1.35 -21.23 13.79
CA LYS A 493 1.12 -21.35 15.25
C LYS A 493 1.15 -20.00 15.97
N THR A 494 2.01 -19.09 15.54
CA THR A 494 2.07 -17.72 16.09
C THR A 494 0.80 -16.93 15.73
N LEU A 495 0.31 -17.07 14.49
CA LEU A 495 -0.93 -16.43 14.03
C LEU A 495 -2.20 -16.95 14.73
N GLU A 496 -2.22 -18.19 15.20
CA GLU A 496 -3.32 -18.71 16.04
C GLU A 496 -3.48 -17.95 17.36
N VAL A 497 -2.40 -17.36 17.89
CA VAL A 497 -2.39 -16.64 19.18
C VAL A 497 -2.57 -15.14 18.98
N LEU A 498 -2.08 -14.61 17.85
CA LEU A 498 -2.09 -13.18 17.53
C LEU A 498 -3.44 -12.44 17.68
N PRO A 499 -4.62 -13.02 17.36
CA PRO A 499 -5.90 -12.31 17.55
C PRO A 499 -6.28 -12.03 19.01
N GLY A 500 -5.60 -12.65 19.98
CA GLY A 500 -5.95 -12.55 21.40
C GLY A 500 -6.12 -11.10 21.89
N GLY A 501 -7.26 -10.80 22.51
CA GLY A 501 -7.59 -9.48 23.03
C GLY A 501 -8.23 -8.52 22.03
N LEU A 502 -8.38 -8.90 20.76
CA LEU A 502 -9.27 -8.19 19.84
C LEU A 502 -10.74 -8.46 20.18
N PRO A 503 -11.68 -7.53 19.89
CA PRO A 503 -13.12 -7.70 20.10
C PRO A 503 -13.67 -9.04 19.61
N CYS A 504 -13.25 -9.49 18.42
CA CYS A 504 -13.68 -10.76 17.80
C CYS A 504 -12.66 -11.89 17.98
N GLY A 505 -11.47 -11.60 18.54
CA GLY A 505 -10.35 -12.53 18.66
C GLY A 505 -10.33 -13.35 19.97
N GLY A 506 -11.32 -13.14 20.84
CA GLY A 506 -11.39 -13.81 22.15
C GLY A 506 -10.49 -13.17 23.21
N ARG A 507 -10.44 -13.79 24.39
CA ARG A 507 -9.57 -13.32 25.49
C ARG A 507 -8.11 -13.44 25.09
N ARG A 508 -7.28 -12.52 25.57
CA ARG A 508 -5.81 -12.63 25.46
C ARG A 508 -5.36 -13.99 25.99
N SER A 509 -4.38 -14.58 25.33
CA SER A 509 -3.91 -15.93 25.68
C SER A 509 -3.17 -15.92 27.02
N ASP A 510 -3.60 -16.78 27.94
CA ASP A 510 -2.95 -17.06 29.24
C ASP A 510 -2.30 -18.45 29.26
N LYS A 511 -1.97 -19.01 28.09
CA LYS A 511 -1.34 -20.35 28.01
C LYS A 511 -0.04 -20.35 28.83
N ALA A 512 0.05 -21.24 29.81
CA ALA A 512 1.20 -21.32 30.72
C ALA A 512 2.55 -21.46 30.01
N ALA A 513 2.61 -22.16 28.87
CA ALA A 513 3.82 -22.31 28.06
C ALA A 513 4.28 -21.01 27.36
N LEU A 514 3.38 -20.05 27.15
CA LEU A 514 3.74 -18.70 26.69
C LEU A 514 4.19 -17.82 27.85
N LEU A 515 3.66 -18.06 29.06
CA LEU A 515 3.96 -17.24 30.24
C LEU A 515 5.22 -17.71 31.00
N ARG A 516 5.57 -18.99 30.90
CA ARG A 516 6.81 -19.59 31.40
C ARG A 516 7.58 -20.13 30.20
N ALA A 517 8.47 -19.30 29.68
CA ALA A 517 9.20 -19.61 28.47
C ALA A 517 10.60 -20.14 28.80
N THR A 518 11.01 -21.16 28.06
CA THR A 518 12.42 -21.58 27.95
C THR A 518 13.21 -20.56 27.12
N CYS A 519 14.53 -20.64 27.17
CA CYS A 519 15.44 -19.84 26.33
C CYS A 519 14.98 -19.76 24.87
N ASP A 520 14.72 -20.92 24.24
CA ASP A 520 14.40 -21.02 22.81
C ASP A 520 13.02 -20.46 22.45
N THR A 521 12.12 -20.39 23.44
CA THR A 521 10.74 -19.92 23.25
C THR A 521 10.51 -18.48 23.71
N TYR A 522 11.45 -17.91 24.47
CA TYR A 522 11.29 -16.61 25.13
C TYR A 522 11.11 -15.48 24.11
N ALA A 523 11.89 -15.49 23.03
CA ALA A 523 11.82 -14.46 22.01
C ALA A 523 10.42 -14.38 21.36
N ASN A 524 9.84 -15.52 20.98
CA ASN A 524 8.51 -15.58 20.39
C ASN A 524 7.41 -15.18 21.40
N ALA A 525 7.53 -15.63 22.65
CA ALA A 525 6.58 -15.27 23.70
C ALA A 525 6.59 -13.76 23.98
N LEU A 526 7.78 -13.14 24.02
CA LEU A 526 7.92 -11.70 24.22
C LEU A 526 7.43 -10.91 23.00
N ALA A 527 7.70 -11.39 21.78
CA ALA A 527 7.18 -10.80 20.55
C ALA A 527 5.64 -10.75 20.55
N LEU A 528 4.97 -11.85 20.92
CA LEU A 528 3.51 -11.90 21.05
C LEU A 528 2.99 -10.92 22.12
N ARG A 529 3.72 -10.72 23.21
CA ARG A 529 3.35 -9.72 24.23
C ARG A 529 3.49 -8.30 23.71
N ILE A 530 4.55 -8.00 22.95
CA ILE A 530 4.77 -6.68 22.35
C ILE A 530 3.67 -6.37 21.33
N ALA A 531 3.26 -7.35 20.53
CA ALA A 531 2.09 -7.26 19.66
C ALA A 531 0.74 -7.30 20.41
N ASP A 532 0.75 -7.19 21.75
CA ASP A 532 -0.41 -7.16 22.65
C ASP A 532 -1.34 -8.38 22.60
N ALA A 533 -0.85 -9.54 22.16
CA ALA A 533 -1.65 -10.75 21.99
C ALA A 533 -1.85 -11.55 23.29
N THR A 534 -0.98 -11.33 24.28
CA THR A 534 -0.99 -12.00 25.60
C THR A 534 -1.28 -11.02 26.72
N ALA A 535 -1.92 -11.50 27.80
CA ALA A 535 -2.33 -10.63 28.90
C ALA A 535 -1.16 -10.22 29.80
N ALA A 536 -0.20 -11.14 30.00
CA ALA A 536 0.93 -10.97 30.90
C ALA A 536 2.28 -11.04 30.17
N LEU A 537 3.27 -10.38 30.75
CA LEU A 537 4.66 -10.46 30.29
C LEU A 537 5.21 -11.87 30.55
N PRO A 538 5.81 -12.54 29.55
CA PRO A 538 6.41 -13.86 29.75
C PRO A 538 7.60 -13.78 30.71
N THR A 539 7.73 -14.80 31.56
CA THR A 539 8.87 -14.99 32.46
C THR A 539 9.82 -16.04 31.90
N LEU A 540 11.12 -15.75 31.97
CA LEU A 540 12.17 -16.72 31.62
C LEU A 540 12.36 -17.72 32.76
N GLU A 541 12.17 -19.01 32.47
CA GLU A 541 12.30 -20.07 33.47
C GLU A 541 13.70 -20.12 34.11
N SER A 542 13.78 -20.49 35.39
CA SER A 542 15.04 -20.50 36.15
C SER A 542 16.14 -21.38 35.53
N LYS A 543 15.77 -22.52 34.94
CA LYS A 543 16.69 -23.40 34.19
C LYS A 543 17.23 -22.74 32.91
N GLY A 544 16.50 -21.77 32.36
CA GLY A 544 16.87 -20.96 31.21
C GLY A 544 17.51 -19.62 31.58
N ARG A 545 18.00 -19.40 32.81
CA ARG A 545 18.74 -18.18 33.18
C ARG A 545 20.26 -18.36 33.15
N GLY A 546 20.74 -19.45 32.55
CA GLY A 546 22.15 -19.78 32.43
C GLY A 546 22.91 -18.94 31.38
N ALA A 547 24.20 -19.23 31.22
CA ALA A 547 25.08 -18.51 30.29
C ALA A 547 24.62 -18.52 28.81
N ALA A 548 23.84 -19.52 28.41
CA ALA A 548 23.34 -19.69 27.04
C ALA A 548 22.38 -18.57 26.57
N CYS A 549 21.80 -17.79 27.48
CA CYS A 549 20.81 -16.74 27.18
C CYS A 549 20.92 -15.56 28.15
N ALA A 550 22.16 -15.14 28.39
CA ALA A 550 22.48 -14.06 29.31
C ALA A 550 21.84 -12.72 28.92
N ASP A 551 21.61 -12.48 27.63
CA ASP A 551 20.92 -11.30 27.11
C ASP A 551 19.42 -11.33 27.43
N PHE A 552 18.72 -12.43 27.17
CA PHE A 552 17.31 -12.58 27.57
C PHE A 552 17.11 -12.56 29.07
N ALA A 553 18.05 -13.12 29.84
CA ALA A 553 18.02 -13.01 31.29
C ALA A 553 18.12 -11.54 31.76
N ALA A 554 18.96 -10.72 31.12
CA ALA A 554 19.07 -9.30 31.41
C ALA A 554 17.79 -8.52 31.01
N VAL A 555 17.21 -8.84 29.84
CA VAL A 555 15.94 -8.26 29.38
C VAL A 555 14.79 -8.62 30.32
N ASP A 556 14.64 -9.90 30.71
CA ASP A 556 13.61 -10.35 31.67
C ASP A 556 13.79 -9.66 33.03
N ALA A 557 15.03 -9.56 33.52
CA ALA A 557 15.34 -8.91 34.79
C ALA A 557 14.98 -7.42 34.82
N PHE A 558 15.02 -6.74 33.67
CA PHE A 558 14.57 -5.36 33.51
C PHE A 558 13.05 -5.25 33.32
N LEU A 559 12.47 -5.99 32.36
CA LEU A 559 11.07 -5.84 31.99
C LEU A 559 10.11 -6.30 33.10
N GLN A 560 10.45 -7.34 33.87
CA GLN A 560 9.58 -7.87 34.92
C GLN A 560 9.28 -6.83 36.02
N PRO A 561 10.27 -6.18 36.67
CA PRO A 561 10.02 -5.06 37.58
C PRO A 561 9.40 -3.84 36.89
N ALA A 562 9.88 -3.48 35.69
CA ALA A 562 9.39 -2.30 34.99
C ALA A 562 7.88 -2.40 34.68
N SER A 563 7.39 -3.58 34.28
CA SER A 563 5.97 -3.84 34.05
C SER A 563 5.09 -3.71 35.30
N LYS A 564 5.70 -3.75 36.50
CA LYS A 564 5.04 -3.56 37.80
C LYS A 564 5.23 -2.14 38.35
N GLY A 565 5.78 -1.22 37.55
CA GLY A 565 6.05 0.16 37.95
C GLY A 565 7.37 0.36 38.71
N THR A 566 8.20 -0.68 38.85
CA THR A 566 9.51 -0.59 39.52
C THR A 566 10.62 -0.47 38.47
N TYR A 567 10.77 0.72 37.90
CA TYR A 567 11.82 0.99 36.91
C TYR A 567 13.21 1.02 37.55
N ASP A 568 14.13 0.22 37.01
CA ASP A 568 15.52 0.12 37.47
C ASP A 568 16.48 0.59 36.34
N PRO A 569 17.09 1.79 36.50
CA PRO A 569 18.02 2.37 35.54
C PRO A 569 19.20 1.46 35.17
N ASP A 570 19.79 0.78 36.16
CA ASP A 570 21.00 -0.02 35.97
C ASP A 570 20.68 -1.30 35.21
N ARG A 571 19.50 -1.89 35.47
CA ARG A 571 19.02 -3.05 34.71
C ARG A 571 18.70 -2.72 33.26
N LEU A 572 18.15 -1.54 32.97
CA LEU A 572 17.98 -1.10 31.57
C LEU A 572 19.34 -1.04 30.87
N GLN A 573 20.32 -0.37 31.49
CA GLN A 573 21.66 -0.22 30.92
C GLN A 573 22.32 -1.58 30.68
N ALA A 574 22.22 -2.50 31.65
CA ALA A 574 22.75 -3.86 31.52
C ALA A 574 22.06 -4.64 30.39
N ALA A 575 20.73 -4.56 30.28
CA ALA A 575 19.98 -5.22 29.22
C ALA A 575 20.34 -4.67 27.83
N ALA A 576 20.36 -3.35 27.66
CA ALA A 576 20.74 -2.70 26.40
C ALA A 576 22.18 -3.05 26.00
N LYS A 577 23.12 -3.02 26.96
CA LYS A 577 24.51 -3.44 26.72
C LYS A 577 24.60 -4.89 26.27
N LYS A 578 23.90 -5.81 26.94
CA LYS A 578 23.91 -7.24 26.58
C LYS A 578 23.34 -7.50 25.19
N LEU A 579 22.29 -6.79 24.79
CA LEU A 579 21.75 -6.87 23.43
C LEU A 579 22.76 -6.34 22.40
N LEU A 580 23.42 -5.22 22.66
CA LEU A 580 24.47 -4.70 21.77
C LEU A 580 25.68 -5.64 21.68
N ASP A 581 26.10 -6.25 22.79
CA ASP A 581 27.19 -7.22 22.82
C ASP A 581 26.83 -8.51 22.05
N ALA A 582 25.53 -8.81 21.91
CA ALA A 582 25.00 -9.96 21.16
C ALA A 582 24.57 -9.63 19.71
N ASP A 583 24.93 -8.45 19.18
CA ASP A 583 24.54 -7.95 17.85
C ASP A 583 23.01 -7.86 17.60
N LYS A 584 22.27 -7.57 18.69
CA LYS A 584 20.82 -7.33 18.70
C LYS A 584 20.51 -5.84 18.75
N VAL A 585 21.00 -5.12 17.74
CA VAL A 585 21.08 -3.65 17.77
C VAL A 585 19.71 -2.98 17.72
N PHE A 586 18.79 -3.44 16.86
CA PHE A 586 17.42 -2.92 16.82
C PHE A 586 16.70 -3.12 18.15
N ASP A 587 16.81 -4.30 18.75
CA ASP A 587 16.18 -4.60 20.04
C ASP A 587 16.74 -3.72 21.17
N ALA A 588 18.06 -3.48 21.18
CA ALA A 588 18.68 -2.52 22.08
C ALA A 588 18.15 -1.09 21.83
N ALA A 589 17.99 -0.71 20.56
CA ALA A 589 17.45 0.59 20.20
C ALA A 589 16.01 0.79 20.70
N VAL A 590 15.16 -0.24 20.58
CA VAL A 590 13.79 -0.21 21.11
C VAL A 590 13.78 -0.08 22.62
N LEU A 591 14.65 -0.78 23.35
CA LEU A 591 14.78 -0.60 24.80
C LEU A 591 15.15 0.84 25.17
N LEU A 592 16.15 1.41 24.50
CA LEU A 592 16.69 2.74 24.79
C LEU A 592 15.75 3.88 24.41
N THR A 593 14.88 3.68 23.42
CA THR A 593 13.95 4.71 22.91
C THR A 593 12.54 4.57 23.47
N ARG A 594 11.98 3.34 23.54
CA ARG A 594 10.57 3.10 23.91
C ARG A 594 10.36 2.64 25.34
N GLN A 595 11.32 1.94 25.95
CA GLN A 595 11.18 1.41 27.32
C GLN A 595 11.90 2.26 28.38
N ARG A 596 12.77 3.18 27.96
CA ARG A 596 13.46 4.13 28.83
C ARG A 596 12.48 5.19 29.35
N GLN A 597 12.57 5.52 30.64
CA GLN A 597 11.87 6.69 31.17
C GLN A 597 12.50 7.99 30.61
N PRO A 598 11.73 8.99 30.17
CA PRO A 598 12.27 10.18 29.53
C PRO A 598 13.35 10.92 30.33
N ASN A 599 13.25 10.93 31.66
CA ASN A 599 14.18 11.57 32.59
C ASN A 599 15.48 10.75 32.86
N HIS A 600 15.56 9.49 32.45
CA HIS A 600 16.77 8.69 32.64
C HIS A 600 17.80 9.00 31.54
N CYS A 601 18.61 10.03 31.77
CA CYS A 601 19.57 10.59 30.81
C CYS A 601 21.00 10.61 31.37
N SER A 602 21.47 9.47 31.88
CA SER A 602 22.85 9.34 32.36
C SER A 602 23.86 9.28 31.20
N ALA A 603 25.11 9.67 31.44
CA ALA A 603 26.16 9.58 30.42
C ALA A 603 26.34 8.15 29.85
N PRO A 604 26.28 7.06 30.66
CA PRO A 604 26.28 5.69 30.13
C PRO A 604 25.11 5.40 29.18
N VAL A 605 23.90 5.89 29.46
CA VAL A 605 22.74 5.70 28.57
C VAL A 605 22.94 6.41 27.24
N ILE A 606 23.41 7.67 27.28
CA ILE A 606 23.68 8.44 26.05
C ILE A 606 24.77 7.73 25.21
N ALA A 607 25.80 7.18 25.85
CA ALA A 607 26.83 6.40 25.17
C ALA A 607 26.26 5.14 24.50
N LEU A 608 25.35 4.42 25.16
CA LEU A 608 24.65 3.26 24.58
C LEU A 608 23.75 3.67 23.40
N ILE A 609 23.03 4.78 23.51
CA ILE A 609 22.21 5.33 22.41
C ILE A 609 23.07 5.63 21.19
N ARG A 610 24.18 6.36 21.38
CA ARG A 610 25.13 6.68 20.30
C ARG A 610 25.77 5.42 19.70
N SER A 611 26.13 4.45 20.54
CA SER A 611 26.67 3.16 20.08
C SER A 611 25.67 2.37 19.25
N ALA A 612 24.39 2.35 19.64
CA ALA A 612 23.34 1.70 18.85
C ALA A 612 23.12 2.43 17.52
N ALA A 613 23.08 3.77 17.55
CA ALA A 613 22.88 4.61 16.37
C ALA A 613 24.00 4.41 15.34
N ALA A 614 25.26 4.30 15.78
CA ALA A 614 26.42 4.09 14.92
C ALA A 614 26.40 2.73 14.19
N ARG A 615 25.74 1.71 14.77
CA ARG A 615 25.63 0.36 14.20
C ARG A 615 24.40 0.16 13.29
N LEU A 616 23.50 1.15 13.24
CA LEU A 616 22.28 1.17 12.41
C LEU A 616 22.39 2.20 11.28
N ASP A 617 23.54 2.27 10.61
CA ASP A 617 23.84 3.27 9.58
C ASP A 617 22.90 3.19 8.37
N ARG A 618 22.37 1.99 8.07
CA ARG A 618 21.41 1.72 6.98
C ARG A 618 19.94 1.79 7.38
N VAL A 619 19.63 2.19 8.61
CA VAL A 619 18.25 2.30 9.12
C VAL A 619 18.02 3.73 9.63
N ALA A 620 17.90 4.67 8.68
CA ALA A 620 17.84 6.11 8.96
C ALA A 620 16.77 6.47 10.01
N THR A 621 15.59 5.84 9.94
CA THR A 621 14.49 6.08 10.88
C THR A 621 14.82 5.71 12.32
N THR A 622 15.27 4.48 12.57
CA THR A 622 15.65 4.05 13.93
C THR A 622 16.84 4.85 14.45
N ARG A 623 17.78 5.20 13.57
CA ARG A 623 18.91 6.05 13.91
C ARG A 623 18.47 7.47 14.29
N ALA A 624 17.52 8.06 13.57
CA ALA A 624 16.94 9.36 13.91
C ALA A 624 16.19 9.32 15.26
N ASP A 625 15.49 8.24 15.58
CA ASP A 625 14.83 8.09 16.89
C ASP A 625 15.84 8.02 18.04
N LEU A 626 16.94 7.28 17.85
CA LEU A 626 18.04 7.23 18.82
C LEU A 626 18.73 8.60 18.98
N LEU A 627 19.07 9.26 17.88
CA LEU A 627 19.70 10.59 17.92
C LEU A 627 18.77 11.63 18.55
N SER A 628 17.46 11.57 18.28
CA SER A 628 16.46 12.41 18.95
C SER A 628 16.44 12.16 20.47
N ALA A 629 16.55 10.91 20.92
CA ALA A 629 16.66 10.60 22.34
C ALA A 629 17.95 11.16 22.97
N ALA A 630 19.09 11.08 22.27
CA ALA A 630 20.36 11.67 22.74
C ALA A 630 20.27 13.20 22.85
N VAL A 631 19.77 13.87 21.79
CA VAL A 631 19.54 15.31 21.75
C VAL A 631 18.64 15.78 22.89
N ASN A 632 17.53 15.09 23.12
CA ASN A 632 16.62 15.41 24.22
C ASN A 632 17.25 15.23 25.60
N CYS A 633 18.14 14.25 25.76
CA CYS A 633 18.85 14.03 27.02
C CYS A 633 19.88 15.11 27.34
N GLU A 634 20.50 15.71 26.33
CA GLU A 634 21.53 16.74 26.50
C GLU A 634 21.02 18.17 26.38
N ALA A 635 19.72 18.37 26.13
CA ALA A 635 19.09 19.67 25.88
C ALA A 635 19.28 20.73 27.00
N ASN A 636 19.67 20.31 28.20
CA ASN A 636 19.89 21.19 29.35
C ASN A 636 21.20 22.01 29.28
N SER A 637 22.12 21.68 28.37
CA SER A 637 23.36 22.43 28.18
C SER A 637 23.87 22.29 26.76
N ILE A 638 24.35 23.38 26.15
CA ILE A 638 24.97 23.32 24.82
C ILE A 638 26.37 22.74 24.93
N SER A 639 26.56 21.53 24.39
CA SER A 639 27.85 20.86 24.27
C SER A 639 28.19 20.62 22.78
N PRO A 640 29.48 20.48 22.43
CA PRO A 640 29.86 20.10 21.06
C PRO A 640 29.24 18.78 20.59
N ALA A 641 29.02 17.85 21.53
CA ALA A 641 28.38 16.57 21.26
C ALA A 641 26.89 16.75 20.90
N LEU A 642 26.16 17.61 21.62
CA LEU A 642 24.77 17.95 21.30
C LEU A 642 24.65 18.58 19.90
N VAL A 643 25.52 19.53 19.57
CA VAL A 643 25.52 20.18 18.24
C VAL A 643 25.80 19.16 17.13
N THR A 644 26.72 18.22 17.37
CA THR A 644 27.03 17.12 16.44
C THR A 644 25.84 16.18 16.26
N ASP A 645 25.15 15.85 17.36
CA ASP A 645 23.97 14.97 17.33
C ASP A 645 22.79 15.65 16.62
N ILE A 646 22.58 16.96 16.78
CA ILE A 646 21.58 17.74 16.03
C ILE A 646 21.87 17.71 14.53
N GLY A 647 23.12 17.96 14.12
CA GLY A 647 23.50 17.90 12.70
C GLY A 647 23.36 16.49 12.11
N SER A 648 23.68 15.46 12.90
CA SER A 648 23.50 14.06 12.52
C SER A 648 22.01 13.70 12.40
N LEU A 649 21.19 14.14 13.36
CA LEU A 649 19.74 13.94 13.35
C LEU A 649 19.09 14.55 12.11
N ASP A 650 19.42 15.80 11.77
CA ASP A 650 18.91 16.45 10.56
C ASP A 650 19.33 15.70 9.29
N THR A 651 20.56 15.17 9.25
CA THR A 651 21.03 14.35 8.12
C THR A 651 20.24 13.05 7.97
N GLU A 652 19.93 12.36 9.07
CA GLU A 652 19.12 11.15 9.01
C GLU A 652 17.65 11.45 8.67
N ILE A 653 17.07 12.55 9.19
CA ILE A 653 15.70 12.95 8.83
C ILE A 653 15.61 13.35 7.36
N ASP A 654 16.63 14.02 6.83
CA ASP A 654 16.72 14.28 5.40
C ASP A 654 16.76 12.99 4.57
N ARG A 655 17.51 11.98 5.01
CA ARG A 655 17.47 10.63 4.41
C ARG A 655 16.10 9.96 4.48
N ILE A 656 15.30 10.24 5.51
CA ILE A 656 13.91 9.76 5.63
C ILE A 656 12.95 10.57 4.74
N GLY A 657 13.29 11.83 4.45
CA GLY A 657 12.47 12.85 3.79
C GLY A 657 11.14 13.16 4.50
N ASP A 658 11.15 13.10 5.83
CA ASP A 658 10.04 13.59 6.66
C ASP A 658 10.20 15.10 6.89
N SER A 659 9.64 15.91 5.99
CA SER A 659 9.76 17.38 6.05
C SER A 659 9.15 17.99 7.31
N SER A 660 8.12 17.37 7.90
CA SER A 660 7.55 17.79 9.17
C SER A 660 8.59 17.67 10.28
N ARG A 661 9.24 16.51 10.37
CA ARG A 661 10.27 16.25 11.37
C ARG A 661 11.53 17.10 11.15
N GLN A 662 11.88 17.45 9.90
CA GLN A 662 12.97 18.38 9.61
C GLN A 662 12.71 19.77 10.23
N LEU A 663 11.48 20.29 10.05
CA LEU A 663 11.08 21.55 10.66
C LEU A 663 11.05 21.47 12.18
N GLU A 664 10.54 20.37 12.75
CA GLU A 664 10.53 20.16 14.20
C GLU A 664 11.94 20.22 14.81
N VAL A 665 12.93 19.58 14.18
CA VAL A 665 14.33 19.65 14.63
C VAL A 665 14.89 21.05 14.51
N SER A 666 14.55 21.76 13.43
CA SER A 666 15.00 23.15 13.22
C SER A 666 14.38 24.12 14.25
N LEU A 667 13.10 23.94 14.57
CA LEU A 667 12.40 24.69 15.62
C LEU A 667 12.95 24.36 17.01
N PHE A 668 13.25 23.09 17.28
CA PHE A 668 13.89 22.68 18.52
C PHE A 668 15.28 23.30 18.69
N ALA A 669 16.08 23.30 17.64
CA ALA A 669 17.39 23.98 17.63
C ALA A 669 17.26 25.49 17.86
N ALA A 670 16.26 26.14 17.26
CA ALA A 670 15.97 27.55 17.53
C ALA A 670 15.57 27.80 19.00
N LYS A 671 14.77 26.90 19.60
CA LYS A 671 14.42 26.95 21.03
C LYS A 671 15.65 26.83 21.91
N LEU A 672 16.56 25.90 21.61
CA LEU A 672 17.83 25.76 22.32
C LEU A 672 18.67 27.04 22.20
N ALA A 673 18.71 27.63 21.00
CA ALA A 673 19.46 28.86 20.77
C ALA A 673 18.95 30.04 21.60
N LEU A 674 17.63 30.19 21.71
CA LEU A 674 17.02 31.20 22.59
C LEU A 674 17.25 30.92 24.07
N THR A 675 17.09 29.66 24.48
CA THR A 675 17.14 29.27 25.91
C THR A 675 18.54 29.46 26.48
N HIS A 676 19.57 29.12 25.69
CA HIS A 676 20.96 29.13 26.13
C HIS A 676 21.76 30.33 25.60
N GLY A 677 21.15 31.20 24.79
CA GLY A 677 21.81 32.37 24.21
C GLY A 677 22.94 32.06 23.22
N SER A 678 22.99 30.83 22.67
CA SER A 678 24.01 30.38 21.71
C SER A 678 23.37 30.04 20.37
N ASN A 679 23.85 30.62 19.27
CA ASN A 679 23.32 30.32 17.94
C ASN A 679 23.78 28.95 17.37
N GLU A 680 24.75 28.28 17.99
CA GLU A 680 25.39 27.08 17.44
C GLU A 680 24.41 25.95 17.07
N PRO A 681 23.39 25.61 17.89
CA PRO A 681 22.43 24.55 17.55
C PRO A 681 21.61 24.86 16.30
N LEU A 682 21.26 26.13 16.08
CA LEU A 682 20.52 26.54 14.90
C LEU A 682 21.45 26.68 13.68
N ALA A 683 22.65 27.23 13.89
CA ALA A 683 23.65 27.45 12.85
C ALA A 683 24.08 26.16 12.15
N VAL A 684 24.22 25.04 12.87
CA VAL A 684 24.61 23.75 12.26
C VAL A 684 23.57 23.23 11.25
N LEU A 685 22.30 23.61 11.42
CA LEU A 685 21.22 23.22 10.53
C LEU A 685 21.09 24.16 9.34
N VAL A 686 20.95 25.46 9.61
CA VAL A 686 20.74 26.46 8.55
C VAL A 686 21.98 26.70 7.70
N GLY A 687 23.17 26.39 8.23
CA GLY A 687 24.43 26.50 7.50
C GLY A 687 24.57 25.48 6.36
N LYS A 688 23.68 24.49 6.27
CA LYS A 688 23.67 23.54 5.15
C LYS A 688 23.25 24.25 3.85
N PRO A 689 23.97 24.07 2.74
CA PRO A 689 23.70 24.79 1.48
C PRO A 689 22.29 24.59 0.93
N ASP A 690 21.65 23.46 1.23
CA ASP A 690 20.35 23.06 0.74
C ASP A 690 19.19 23.33 1.72
N PHE A 691 19.45 23.98 2.88
CA PHE A 691 18.47 24.14 3.96
C PHE A 691 17.16 24.80 3.49
N VAL A 692 17.26 25.89 2.74
CA VAL A 692 16.09 26.60 2.21
C VAL A 692 15.49 25.87 1.00
N SER A 693 16.33 25.37 0.09
CA SER A 693 15.87 24.74 -1.15
C SER A 693 15.09 23.45 -0.91
N ARG A 694 15.49 22.61 0.05
CA ARG A 694 14.77 21.38 0.39
C ARG A 694 13.36 21.65 0.94
N GLN A 695 13.17 22.77 1.64
CA GLN A 695 11.84 23.16 2.14
C GLN A 695 10.98 23.81 1.05
N ARG A 696 11.60 24.44 0.04
CA ARG A 696 10.90 24.97 -1.15
C ARG A 696 10.11 23.88 -1.87
N GLU A 697 10.70 22.69 -2.01
CA GLU A 697 10.08 21.53 -2.67
C GLU A 697 8.86 21.00 -1.92
N THR A 698 8.80 21.20 -0.59
CA THR A 698 7.67 20.77 0.24
C THR A 698 6.50 21.74 0.15
N GLY A 699 6.75 23.01 -0.12
CA GLY A 699 5.73 24.03 -0.37
C GLY A 699 5.94 25.32 0.40
N PRO A 700 5.01 26.29 0.25
CA PRO A 700 5.20 27.66 0.75
C PRO A 700 5.19 27.75 2.28
N GLY A 701 4.45 26.90 3.00
CA GLY A 701 4.47 26.91 4.47
C GLY A 701 5.86 26.59 5.02
N PRO A 702 6.40 25.37 4.80
CA PRO A 702 7.75 24.98 5.17
C PRO A 702 8.85 25.96 4.71
N LEU A 703 8.75 26.47 3.48
CA LEU A 703 9.67 27.48 2.96
C LEU A 703 9.69 28.75 3.82
N GLY A 704 8.53 29.23 4.27
CA GLY A 704 8.44 30.40 5.14
C GLY A 704 9.12 30.22 6.49
N PHE A 705 8.95 29.05 7.12
CA PHE A 705 9.68 28.71 8.35
C PHE A 705 11.19 28.62 8.10
N ALA A 706 11.62 27.99 7.01
CA ALA A 706 13.03 27.86 6.67
C ALA A 706 13.71 29.22 6.49
N LEU A 707 13.09 30.13 5.72
CA LEU A 707 13.62 31.48 5.54
C LEU A 707 13.70 32.26 6.85
N LEU A 708 12.69 32.14 7.72
CA LEU A 708 12.69 32.81 9.01
C LEU A 708 13.83 32.31 9.90
N LEU A 709 14.05 31.00 9.94
CA LEU A 709 15.12 30.38 10.72
C LEU A 709 16.51 30.73 10.17
N ASP A 710 16.69 30.76 8.86
CA ASP A 710 17.93 31.18 8.20
C ASP A 710 18.29 32.64 8.52
N HIS A 711 17.33 33.56 8.38
CA HIS A 711 17.55 34.98 8.67
C HIS A 711 17.74 35.23 10.16
N ALA A 712 16.99 34.54 11.01
CA ALA A 712 17.14 34.64 12.46
C ALA A 712 18.52 34.15 12.91
N SER A 713 18.99 33.02 12.39
CA SER A 713 20.34 32.50 12.69
C SER A 713 21.43 33.47 12.28
N SER A 714 21.36 34.03 11.06
CA SER A 714 22.31 35.04 10.59
C SER A 714 22.33 36.26 11.52
N ALA A 715 21.15 36.76 11.92
CA ALA A 715 21.03 37.89 12.83
C ALA A 715 21.55 37.60 14.25
N LEU A 716 21.28 36.39 14.79
CA LEU A 716 21.80 35.95 16.10
C LEU A 716 23.34 35.83 16.08
N ALA A 717 23.91 35.41 14.96
CA ALA A 717 25.36 35.36 14.74
C ALA A 717 26.00 36.72 14.45
N GLY A 718 25.22 37.81 14.32
CA GLY A 718 25.71 39.12 13.90
C GLY A 718 26.18 39.18 12.45
N GLN A 719 25.78 38.22 11.62
CA GLN A 719 26.12 38.12 10.21
C GLN A 719 25.10 38.88 9.32
N PRO A 720 25.52 39.37 8.14
CA PRO A 720 24.59 39.95 7.18
C PRO A 720 23.61 38.91 6.64
N ILE A 721 22.33 39.29 6.53
CA ILE A 721 21.29 38.44 5.93
C ILE A 721 21.39 38.52 4.41
N ARG A 722 21.24 37.37 3.74
CA ARG A 722 21.34 37.24 2.27
C ARG A 722 20.05 37.67 1.58
N ILE A 723 19.70 38.96 1.72
CA ILE A 723 18.44 39.53 1.25
C ILE A 723 18.24 39.31 -0.26
N LYS A 724 19.30 39.51 -1.06
CA LYS A 724 19.28 39.36 -2.52
C LYS A 724 19.09 37.91 -2.96
N GLU A 725 19.79 36.97 -2.34
CA GLU A 725 19.72 35.54 -2.68
C GLU A 725 18.35 34.94 -2.37
N THR A 726 17.69 35.44 -1.32
CA THR A 726 16.37 34.95 -0.86
C THR A 726 15.19 35.79 -1.37
N ALA A 727 15.43 36.74 -2.28
CA ALA A 727 14.40 37.68 -2.73
C ALA A 727 13.24 36.96 -3.46
N SER A 728 13.55 36.04 -4.36
CA SER A 728 12.55 35.27 -5.12
C SER A 728 11.69 34.37 -4.22
N ASP A 729 12.29 33.75 -3.21
CA ASP A 729 11.57 32.93 -2.24
C ASP A 729 10.63 33.77 -1.38
N VAL A 730 11.10 34.93 -0.90
CA VAL A 730 10.25 35.85 -0.14
C VAL A 730 9.13 36.41 -1.00
N GLU A 731 9.37 36.69 -2.29
CA GLU A 731 8.32 37.14 -3.20
C GLU A 731 7.26 36.06 -3.46
N LEU A 732 7.68 34.80 -3.61
CA LEU A 732 6.77 33.64 -3.71
C LEU A 732 5.90 33.47 -2.45
N LEU A 733 6.47 33.74 -1.27
CA LEU A 733 5.78 33.62 0.00
C LEU A 733 4.84 34.79 0.30
N CYS A 734 5.36 36.01 0.17
CA CYS A 734 4.74 37.21 0.71
C CYS A 734 4.03 38.03 -0.35
N GLY A 735 4.49 37.99 -1.61
CA GLY A 735 3.90 38.72 -2.73
C GLY A 735 3.47 40.16 -2.40
N ARG A 736 2.46 40.67 -3.11
CA ARG A 736 1.81 41.95 -2.78
C ARG A 736 0.71 41.81 -1.73
N ILE A 737 0.00 40.68 -1.73
CA ILE A 737 -1.06 40.34 -0.78
C ILE A 737 -0.85 38.89 -0.37
N PRO A 738 -0.20 38.61 0.78
CA PRO A 738 0.00 37.24 1.23
C PRO A 738 -1.34 36.62 1.62
N PRO A 739 -1.57 35.34 1.30
CA PRO A 739 -2.68 34.57 1.85
C PRO A 739 -2.72 34.64 3.39
N PRO A 740 -3.92 34.56 4.01
CA PRO A 740 -4.08 34.74 5.45
C PRO A 740 -3.21 33.81 6.32
N ASP A 741 -2.97 32.59 5.87
CA ASP A 741 -2.13 31.58 6.51
C ASP A 741 -0.63 31.90 6.47
N ARG A 742 -0.20 32.80 5.57
CA ARG A 742 1.21 33.21 5.37
C ARG A 742 1.51 34.63 5.85
N ALA A 743 0.47 35.45 6.03
CA ALA A 743 0.61 36.85 6.42
C ALA A 743 1.40 37.04 7.72
N GLU A 744 1.25 36.12 8.67
CA GLU A 744 1.95 36.18 9.95
C GLU A 744 3.46 35.90 9.81
N LEU A 745 3.84 34.88 9.03
CA LEU A 745 5.25 34.58 8.74
C LEU A 745 5.94 35.75 8.02
N CYS A 746 5.24 36.39 7.08
CA CYS A 746 5.77 37.56 6.38
C CYS A 746 6.02 38.75 7.31
N LYS A 747 5.14 39.00 8.29
CA LYS A 747 5.35 40.02 9.33
C LYS A 747 6.56 39.73 10.22
N LEU A 748 6.87 38.45 10.46
CA LEU A 748 8.05 38.05 11.23
C LEU A 748 9.36 38.22 10.45
N LEU A 749 9.31 38.02 9.12
CA LEU A 749 10.47 38.16 8.23
C LEU A 749 10.86 39.62 7.96
N GLU A 750 9.88 40.53 7.86
CA GLU A 750 10.10 41.92 7.46
C GLU A 750 11.14 42.67 8.33
N PRO A 751 11.08 42.64 9.68
CA PRO A 751 12.07 43.34 10.52
C PRO A 751 13.50 42.82 10.39
N LEU A 752 13.68 41.55 10.00
CA LEU A 752 15.00 40.94 9.79
C LEU A 752 15.65 41.46 8.49
N ARG A 753 14.83 41.84 7.51
CA ARG A 753 15.29 42.18 6.16
C ARG A 753 15.55 43.69 5.95
N VAL A 754 15.59 44.49 7.00
CA VAL A 754 15.92 45.92 6.92
C VAL A 754 17.42 46.09 6.68
N GLU A 755 17.82 46.42 5.45
CA GLU A 755 19.24 46.49 5.02
C GLU A 755 20.12 47.39 5.90
N LYS A 756 19.54 48.47 6.43
CA LYS A 756 20.26 49.48 7.24
C LYS A 756 20.15 49.26 8.75
N ALA A 757 19.48 48.21 9.21
CA ALA A 757 19.32 47.95 10.64
C ALA A 757 20.64 47.54 11.30
N ALA A 758 20.90 48.09 12.50
CA ALA A 758 22.08 47.74 13.26
C ALA A 758 22.07 46.24 13.63
N ALA A 759 23.25 45.63 13.82
CA ALA A 759 23.36 44.21 14.17
C ALA A 759 22.58 43.88 15.47
N ALA A 760 22.63 44.77 16.46
CA ALA A 760 21.89 44.63 17.71
C ALA A 760 20.36 44.69 17.51
N GLU A 761 19.87 45.56 16.61
CA GLU A 761 18.45 45.67 16.28
C GLU A 761 17.95 44.41 15.57
N ARG A 762 18.74 43.91 14.60
CA ARG A 762 18.43 42.64 13.90
C ARG A 762 18.43 41.45 14.84
N ARG A 763 19.40 41.38 15.76
CA ARG A 763 19.43 40.34 16.80
C ARG A 763 18.17 40.37 17.67
N LYS A 764 17.77 41.56 18.14
CA LYS A 764 16.54 41.74 18.92
C LYS A 764 15.29 41.34 18.13
N ALA A 765 15.23 41.69 16.84
CA ALA A 765 14.15 41.28 15.95
C ALA A 765 14.11 39.74 15.77
N ALA A 766 15.27 39.09 15.64
CA ALA A 766 15.37 37.63 15.55
C ALA A 766 14.87 36.94 16.81
N GLU A 767 15.31 37.40 17.99
CA GLU A 767 14.83 36.86 19.26
C GLU A 767 13.31 37.03 19.43
N ALA A 768 12.77 38.20 19.06
CA ALA A 768 11.33 38.45 19.11
C ALA A 768 10.55 37.55 18.13
N ALA A 769 11.07 37.37 16.92
CA ALA A 769 10.43 36.54 15.91
C ALA A 769 10.43 35.06 16.31
N LEU A 770 11.56 34.54 16.80
CA LEU A 770 11.66 33.16 17.28
C LEU A 770 10.77 32.91 18.51
N ARG A 771 10.70 33.83 19.48
CA ARG A 771 9.77 33.72 20.63
C ARG A 771 8.31 33.66 20.18
N ARG A 772 7.94 34.46 19.18
CA ARG A 772 6.58 34.45 18.62
C ARG A 772 6.29 33.16 17.85
N LEU A 773 7.28 32.62 17.15
CA LEU A 773 7.18 31.38 16.38
C LEU A 773 7.01 30.14 17.28
N LEU A 774 7.79 30.06 18.36
CA LEU A 774 7.86 28.88 19.23
C LEU A 774 6.77 28.85 20.31
N GLY A 775 6.04 29.96 20.48
CA GLY A 775 5.12 30.14 21.60
C GLY A 775 5.83 30.46 22.92
N PRO A 776 5.06 30.82 23.96
CA PRO A 776 5.59 31.14 25.28
C PRO A 776 6.28 29.96 25.97
#